data_AF-A0A3N5JHL1-F1
#
_entry.id   AF-A0A3N5JHL1-F1
#
_cell.length_a   1.000
_cell.length_b   1.000
_cell.length_c   1.000
_cell.angle_alpha   90.00
_cell.angle_beta   90.00
_cell.angle_gamma   90.00
#
_symmetry.space_group_name_H-M   'P 1'
#
loop_
_entity.id
_entity.type
_entity.pdbx_description
1 polymer ?
#
loop_
_entity_poly.entity_id
_entity_poly.type
_entity_poly.pdbx_seq_one_letter_code
_entity_poly.pdbx_strand_id
1 'polypeptide(L)'
;MHRLLFKYLFFSSVATILLGAESEQFIANDPLPRRVEADEFTIIQPLDAGLRLQHRKMLTSEKDTLEIFKILPGAPRLVNSISLQLSPSYTVAADSISAVLHIMDASAHSEREMSGGHFAADGTLEFRFDGLYSSSFSVSLTGPGVTQDLSIDFFVSQINLSPNTRLMPIGDSITYGKYADDMIGYRKTLYDLLAAAGLSVDFVGTYGDPPYEGHFQGSMKINDFYPANMTPNARGRMDVTNAMNNYRPNIVSLHIGTNDLNSETGFPISPYGEGSRFDNTQSGEMATLIHYLLNWHNGNKGSDLQQIIVSLIIPIKYQDSVCVEFIAETARLVNDFRNGRITGENEPVFLCDHFGRFREWPDLVEEGYKALMVDTLHPNTAGHNLMGETLFDLVQTILTGEEQWFTDSTWYAGIAGNDHHFENQGIAVADINGDGADEIYTSRTNSNWPQAGETLYMPSDGSIFADVTEKMHVADIGASRGVLFVDIDHDGDLDLFNGNSSARNRLYENLNGNDFRDITSSAGIADLNRVTTGLATLDVENDGDMDLYAVNSREKNELYINDGSGHFSLQNRGADDVDEPNIPSMSAGAADFDQDGDVDLVIAKRNASIKLFINDGSGRFSDGTKAAGLEFVASTNSVVWSDMDNDGDLDLLLGCTASTTDSSPTIVFFENQGNGKFNRRESGLPMDGYSLLTSDFDNDGDHDILATQEKDYSILYLNLGDWKFSSVEESGAQVHGGDIRGAALIDDDDDGDQDIIMMRSDMLNVFLRNNLDNGNHYLKIVVHGPAGSAVGYGTKIWLYRPGHFNDPDYLLGYQELQAGGGHISQSSPVLHFGLGRENGCDLLAQFSDGSFYAARGTSCDQTLTIAPPVFVKSPRIASLISYVSGDQQTGTVGEILGQPLTVRILDQNR
;
A
#
# COMPACT_ATOMS: atom_id res chain seq x y z
N MET A 1 14.55 -24.11 -16.34
CA MET A 1 15.82 -24.85 -16.03
C MET A 1 17.09 -24.00 -16.09
N HIS A 2 17.21 -22.96 -16.95
CA HIS A 2 18.34 -22.00 -16.90
C HIS A 2 18.22 -20.89 -15.84
N ARG A 3 17.04 -20.71 -15.21
CA ARG A 3 16.84 -19.79 -14.06
C ARG A 3 17.28 -20.36 -12.68
N LEU A 4 17.39 -21.69 -12.52
CA LEU A 4 17.72 -22.30 -11.21
C LEU A 4 19.21 -22.21 -10.83
N LEU A 5 20.12 -22.04 -11.81
CA LEU A 5 21.56 -21.96 -11.56
C LEU A 5 22.06 -20.53 -11.27
N PHE A 6 21.26 -19.50 -11.54
CA PHE A 6 21.63 -18.11 -11.28
C PHE A 6 21.36 -17.69 -9.82
N LYS A 7 20.34 -18.28 -9.16
CA LYS A 7 20.02 -18.04 -7.73
C LYS A 7 21.15 -18.44 -6.75
N TYR A 8 22.12 -19.28 -7.15
CA TYR A 8 23.12 -19.84 -6.23
C TYR A 8 24.59 -19.45 -6.50
N LEU A 9 24.86 -18.61 -7.49
CA LEU A 9 26.22 -18.15 -7.80
C LEU A 9 26.53 -16.74 -7.28
N PHE A 10 25.57 -16.03 -6.69
CA PHE A 10 25.77 -14.66 -6.19
C PHE A 10 26.26 -14.55 -4.75
N PHE A 11 26.38 -15.65 -4.00
CA PHE A 11 26.86 -15.61 -2.59
C PHE A 11 28.25 -16.20 -2.34
N SER A 12 29.05 -16.46 -3.38
CA SER A 12 30.42 -16.96 -3.19
C SER A 12 31.29 -16.67 -4.41
N SER A 13 31.87 -15.47 -4.51
CA SER A 13 33.27 -15.19 -4.89
C SER A 13 33.47 -13.77 -5.45
N VAL A 14 33.88 -12.83 -4.60
CA VAL A 14 34.62 -11.64 -5.05
C VAL A 14 35.96 -11.62 -4.33
N ALA A 15 36.94 -12.30 -4.93
CA ALA A 15 38.35 -12.06 -4.67
C ALA A 15 39.21 -12.50 -5.87
N THR A 16 39.94 -11.54 -6.44
CA THR A 16 41.31 -11.67 -6.98
C THR A 16 41.51 -11.55 -8.52
N ILE A 17 41.92 -10.33 -8.92
CA ILE A 17 42.97 -9.93 -9.91
C ILE A 17 42.62 -9.85 -11.42
N LEU A 18 42.57 -8.62 -11.95
CA LEU A 18 43.57 -8.09 -12.92
C LEU A 18 43.51 -6.54 -13.04
N LEU A 19 44.71 -5.96 -13.14
CA LEU A 19 45.10 -4.57 -12.88
C LEU A 19 44.95 -3.63 -14.10
N GLY A 20 44.68 -2.34 -13.81
CA GLY A 20 45.41 -1.23 -14.45
C GLY A 20 44.61 0.01 -14.87
N ALA A 21 44.60 1.04 -14.01
CA ALA A 21 44.79 2.48 -14.30
C ALA A 21 43.83 3.43 -13.53
N GLU A 22 44.42 4.17 -12.59
CA GLU A 22 44.16 5.58 -12.16
C GLU A 22 42.69 6.00 -11.91
N SER A 23 42.15 5.87 -10.69
CA SER A 23 42.29 6.72 -9.48
C SER A 23 41.55 8.06 -9.51
N GLU A 24 40.30 8.07 -9.01
CA GLU A 24 39.76 9.10 -8.12
C GLU A 24 38.69 8.45 -7.20
N GLN A 25 38.68 8.85 -5.93
CA GLN A 25 38.32 8.01 -4.78
C GLN A 25 36.80 7.88 -4.54
N PHE A 26 36.25 6.67 -4.75
CA PHE A 26 35.12 6.17 -3.98
C PHE A 26 35.65 5.59 -2.67
N ILE A 27 35.30 6.19 -1.53
CA ILE A 27 35.50 5.58 -0.21
C ILE A 27 34.18 4.92 0.17
N ALA A 28 34.07 3.63 -0.15
CA ALA A 28 33.23 2.71 0.60
C ALA A 28 34.08 2.17 1.76
N ASN A 29 33.74 2.58 2.97
CA ASN A 29 34.10 1.88 4.20
C ASN A 29 32.94 2.13 5.14
N ASP A 30 32.09 1.12 5.30
CA ASP A 30 31.23 1.02 6.46
C ASP A 30 32.13 0.91 7.71
N PRO A 31 31.98 1.81 8.68
CA PRO A 31 31.45 1.32 9.95
C PRO A 31 30.54 2.35 10.67
N LEU A 32 29.41 1.85 11.19
CA LEU A 32 28.54 2.37 12.26
C LEU A 32 27.19 2.96 11.79
N PRO A 33 26.11 2.77 12.58
CA PRO A 33 24.74 3.12 12.17
C PRO A 33 24.58 4.62 11.88
N ARG A 34 23.85 4.89 10.79
CA ARG A 34 23.52 6.23 10.31
C ARG A 34 22.26 6.71 11.03
N ARG A 35 22.41 7.77 11.83
CA ARG A 35 21.39 8.50 12.61
C ARG A 35 21.08 7.94 14.02
N VAL A 36 21.64 8.64 15.02
CA VAL A 36 21.02 8.80 16.34
C VAL A 36 20.45 10.21 16.33
N GLU A 37 19.13 10.36 16.26
CA GLU A 37 18.51 11.64 16.61
C GLU A 37 18.48 11.76 18.13
N ALA A 38 19.60 12.23 18.69
CA ALA A 38 19.70 12.84 20.01
C ALA A 38 21.17 13.19 20.25
N ASP A 39 21.42 14.43 20.66
CA ASP A 39 22.73 14.94 21.07
C ASP A 39 23.40 14.19 22.26
N GLU A 40 23.00 12.97 22.65
CA GLU A 40 23.31 12.43 23.99
C GLU A 40 23.53 10.89 24.12
N PHE A 41 23.78 10.11 23.07
CA PHE A 41 24.05 8.66 23.20
C PHE A 41 25.41 8.20 22.66
N THR A 42 26.00 7.17 23.28
CA THR A 42 27.23 6.50 22.82
C THR A 42 26.98 5.00 22.64
N ILE A 43 27.24 4.47 21.45
CA ILE A 43 27.22 3.02 21.17
C ILE A 43 28.48 2.39 21.78
N ILE A 44 28.32 1.39 22.64
CA ILE A 44 29.43 0.75 23.36
C ILE A 44 29.82 -0.60 22.75
N GLN A 45 28.90 -1.29 22.06
CA GLN A 45 29.14 -2.61 21.44
C GLN A 45 28.26 -2.83 20.17
N PRO A 46 28.75 -3.54 19.13
CA PRO A 46 27.99 -3.79 17.88
C PRO A 46 26.77 -4.73 18.05
N LEU A 47 25.80 -4.62 17.13
CA LEU A 47 24.50 -5.33 17.13
C LEU A 47 24.61 -6.87 17.25
N ASP A 48 25.58 -7.49 16.58
CA ASP A 48 25.64 -8.96 16.44
C ASP A 48 25.96 -9.71 17.74
N ALA A 49 26.35 -8.99 18.79
CA ALA A 49 26.72 -9.54 20.10
C ALA A 49 25.80 -9.06 21.25
N GLY A 50 24.64 -8.50 20.91
CA GLY A 50 23.75 -7.78 21.83
C GLY A 50 24.05 -6.28 21.80
N LEU A 51 23.09 -5.48 21.34
CA LEU A 51 23.25 -4.04 21.19
C LEU A 51 23.39 -3.41 22.59
N ARG A 52 24.50 -2.69 22.81
CA ARG A 52 24.74 -1.92 24.04
C ARG A 52 24.80 -0.43 23.77
N LEU A 53 23.82 0.29 24.31
CA LEU A 53 23.69 1.75 24.18
C LEU A 53 23.82 2.39 25.55
N GLN A 54 24.50 3.52 25.63
CA GLN A 54 24.60 4.30 26.86
C GLN A 54 24.03 5.70 26.63
N HIS A 55 23.11 6.09 27.50
CA HIS A 55 22.57 7.44 27.57
C HIS A 55 23.00 8.13 28.86
N ARG A 56 22.99 9.46 28.87
CA ARG A 56 23.23 10.24 30.09
C ARG A 56 22.29 11.46 30.13
N LYS A 57 21.26 11.45 30.99
CA LYS A 57 20.27 12.55 31.15
C LYS A 57 19.98 12.86 32.61
N MET A 58 19.72 14.13 32.91
CA MET A 58 19.24 14.61 34.21
C MET A 58 17.72 14.45 34.35
N LEU A 59 17.24 13.88 35.47
CA LEU A 59 15.80 13.79 35.79
C LEU A 59 15.35 15.05 36.57
N THR A 60 14.83 16.03 35.84
CA THR A 60 14.45 17.35 36.37
C THR A 60 13.04 17.44 36.96
N SER A 61 12.16 16.44 36.77
CA SER A 61 10.81 16.40 37.34
C SER A 61 10.37 15.00 37.81
N GLU A 62 9.20 14.90 38.48
CA GLU A 62 8.58 13.61 38.88
C GLU A 62 8.14 12.75 37.67
N LYS A 63 8.10 13.33 36.45
CA LYS A 63 7.80 12.64 35.19
C LYS A 63 8.71 13.19 34.10
N ASP A 64 9.90 12.64 33.98
CA ASP A 64 10.75 12.90 32.82
C ASP A 64 10.60 11.74 31.84
N THR A 65 9.88 11.98 30.76
CA THR A 65 9.88 11.08 29.61
C THR A 65 11.27 11.15 28.98
N LEU A 66 11.87 9.97 28.83
CA LEU A 66 13.15 9.81 28.18
C LEU A 66 12.87 8.97 26.94
N GLU A 67 12.74 9.64 25.80
CA GLU A 67 12.58 8.94 24.53
C GLU A 67 13.96 8.46 24.08
N ILE A 68 14.10 7.15 23.80
CA ILE A 68 15.40 6.49 23.66
C ILE A 68 15.37 5.59 22.44
N PHE A 69 15.85 6.12 21.31
CA PHE A 69 16.04 5.46 20.01
C PHE A 69 14.78 5.16 19.17
N LYS A 70 14.73 5.76 17.98
CA LYS A 70 14.17 5.13 16.78
C LYS A 70 15.31 4.27 16.19
N ILE A 71 15.15 2.96 16.06
CA ILE A 71 16.11 2.17 15.26
C ILE A 71 15.70 2.38 13.81
N LEU A 72 16.42 3.25 13.10
CA LEU A 72 16.53 3.22 11.65
C LEU A 72 18.01 3.41 11.31
N PRO A 73 18.58 2.76 10.28
CA PRO A 73 17.96 1.85 9.33
C PRO A 73 18.46 0.41 9.48
N GLY A 74 17.53 -0.53 9.36
CA GLY A 74 17.83 -1.95 9.31
C GLY A 74 16.70 -2.77 9.92
N ALA A 75 15.81 -3.21 9.05
CA ALA A 75 15.03 -4.45 9.12
C ALA A 75 14.53 -4.82 10.53
N PRO A 76 13.23 -4.61 10.85
CA PRO A 76 12.72 -4.84 12.19
C PRO A 76 13.14 -6.20 12.74
N ARG A 77 13.70 -6.24 13.95
CA ARG A 77 14.39 -7.44 14.45
C ARG A 77 13.54 -8.16 15.45
N LEU A 78 13.64 -9.49 15.44
CA LEU A 78 13.01 -10.34 16.44
C LEU A 78 13.75 -10.20 17.78
N VAL A 79 13.20 -9.38 18.68
CA VAL A 79 13.77 -9.11 20.02
C VAL A 79 13.18 -10.08 21.04
N ASN A 80 14.02 -10.63 21.93
CA ASN A 80 13.59 -11.50 23.04
C ASN A 80 13.66 -10.84 24.43
N SER A 81 14.48 -9.82 24.59
CA SER A 81 14.55 -9.08 25.85
C SER A 81 15.29 -7.75 25.67
N ILE A 82 14.88 -6.77 26.47
CA ILE A 82 15.60 -5.52 26.69
C ILE A 82 15.92 -5.46 28.18
N SER A 83 17.20 -5.48 28.52
CA SER A 83 17.65 -5.23 29.89
C SER A 83 18.18 -3.80 30.01
N LEU A 84 17.79 -3.13 31.08
CA LEU A 84 18.28 -1.82 31.49
C LEU A 84 19.19 -1.98 32.70
N GLN A 85 20.31 -1.27 32.71
CA GLN A 85 21.22 -1.21 33.84
C GLN A 85 21.51 0.24 34.21
N LEU A 86 21.16 0.62 35.43
CA LEU A 86 21.54 1.91 36.01
C LEU A 86 23.02 1.89 36.41
N SER A 87 23.73 2.98 36.09
CA SER A 87 25.11 3.19 36.53
C SER A 87 25.22 3.18 38.07
N PRO A 88 26.23 2.55 38.69
CA PRO A 88 26.30 2.35 40.14
C PRO A 88 26.56 3.63 40.98
N SER A 89 26.61 4.81 40.36
CA SER A 89 26.98 6.10 40.97
C SER A 89 25.79 6.99 41.37
N TYR A 90 24.58 6.45 41.45
CA TYR A 90 23.39 7.19 41.90
C TYR A 90 23.30 7.30 43.44
N THR A 91 22.66 8.36 43.95
CA THR A 91 22.39 8.57 45.39
C THR A 91 21.00 8.11 45.84
N VAL A 92 20.17 7.62 44.93
CA VAL A 92 18.77 7.21 45.15
C VAL A 92 18.66 5.69 45.10
N ALA A 93 17.82 5.04 45.90
CA ALA A 93 17.68 3.59 45.82
C ALA A 93 17.06 3.19 44.47
N ALA A 94 17.70 2.28 43.72
CA ALA A 94 17.26 1.90 42.37
C ALA A 94 15.81 1.43 42.33
N ASP A 95 15.35 0.75 43.38
CA ASP A 95 13.97 0.28 43.56
C ASP A 95 12.92 1.38 43.73
N SER A 96 13.33 2.65 43.77
CA SER A 96 12.42 3.82 43.74
C SER A 96 12.28 4.46 42.36
N ILE A 97 12.93 3.90 41.34
CA ILE A 97 12.80 4.29 39.93
C ILE A 97 12.00 3.20 39.23
N SER A 98 10.98 3.59 38.48
CA SER A 98 10.21 2.71 37.60
C SER A 98 10.42 3.07 36.14
N ALA A 99 10.26 2.09 35.27
CA ALA A 99 10.34 2.29 33.83
C ALA A 99 9.09 1.76 33.13
N VAL A 100 8.67 2.42 32.05
CA VAL A 100 7.71 1.91 31.07
C VAL A 100 8.45 1.82 29.75
N LEU A 101 8.43 0.63 29.14
CA LEU A 101 8.99 0.42 27.82
C LEU A 101 7.86 0.58 26.80
N HIS A 102 8.11 1.37 25.78
CA HIS A 102 7.28 1.56 24.61
C HIS A 102 7.97 0.84 23.45
N ILE A 103 7.25 0.08 22.63
CA ILE A 103 7.84 -0.67 21.53
C ILE A 103 6.95 -0.51 20.30
N MET A 104 7.51 -0.08 19.17
CA MET A 104 6.83 -0.17 17.89
C MET A 104 6.94 -1.59 17.37
N ASP A 105 5.82 -2.30 17.37
CA ASP A 105 5.67 -3.61 16.73
C ASP A 105 5.61 -3.36 15.22
N ALA A 106 6.70 -3.64 14.53
CA ALA A 106 6.78 -3.42 13.09
C ALA A 106 5.80 -4.31 12.33
N SER A 107 5.46 -5.46 12.92
CA SER A 107 4.59 -6.45 12.32
C SER A 107 3.11 -6.07 12.46
N ALA A 108 2.77 -5.18 13.40
CA ALA A 108 1.41 -4.74 13.69
C ALA A 108 1.24 -3.22 13.54
N HIS A 109 2.25 -2.52 13.02
CA HIS A 109 2.33 -1.06 12.86
C HIS A 109 1.74 -0.28 14.05
N SER A 110 2.02 -0.75 15.27
CA SER A 110 1.41 -0.18 16.48
C SER A 110 2.39 -0.13 17.66
N GLU A 111 2.19 0.87 18.51
CA GLU A 111 2.99 1.06 19.72
C GLU A 111 2.43 0.21 20.88
N ARG A 112 3.29 -0.60 21.47
CA ARG A 112 3.01 -1.42 22.67
C ARG A 112 3.65 -0.79 23.90
N GLU A 113 2.83 -0.45 24.88
CA GLU A 113 3.31 -0.09 26.22
C GLU A 113 3.48 -1.34 27.12
N MET A 114 4.62 -1.43 27.79
CA MET A 114 4.93 -2.44 28.78
C MET A 114 5.38 -1.76 30.09
N SER A 115 4.54 -1.85 31.12
CA SER A 115 4.91 -1.35 32.45
C SER A 115 6.01 -2.24 33.05
N GLY A 116 7.26 -1.76 33.06
CA GLY A 116 8.44 -2.51 33.52
C GLY A 116 8.53 -2.69 35.02
N GLY A 117 7.66 -2.08 35.82
CA GLY A 117 7.80 -2.11 37.27
C GLY A 117 9.04 -1.31 37.73
N HIS A 118 9.62 -1.70 38.87
CA HIS A 118 10.74 -0.99 39.51
C HIS A 118 12.07 -1.70 39.23
N PHE A 119 13.16 -0.94 39.13
CA PHE A 119 14.49 -1.54 39.04
C PHE A 119 14.81 -2.38 40.29
N ALA A 120 15.57 -3.46 40.11
CA ALA A 120 16.09 -4.24 41.22
C ALA A 120 17.15 -3.43 42.00
N ALA A 121 17.47 -3.90 43.22
CA ALA A 121 18.43 -3.21 44.10
C ALA A 121 19.87 -3.12 43.52
N ASP A 122 20.20 -3.95 42.53
CA ASP A 122 21.46 -3.90 41.78
C ASP A 122 21.41 -2.97 40.55
N GLY A 123 20.29 -2.26 40.35
CA GLY A 123 20.08 -1.33 39.25
C GLY A 123 19.69 -2.02 37.93
N THR A 124 19.36 -3.31 37.93
CA THR A 124 18.88 -4.02 36.74
C THR A 124 17.36 -3.94 36.59
N LEU A 125 16.88 -3.87 35.35
CA LEU A 125 15.48 -4.13 35.02
C LEU A 125 15.41 -4.85 33.68
N GLU A 126 14.71 -5.97 33.60
CA GLU A 126 14.63 -6.77 32.37
C GLU A 126 13.18 -6.83 31.87
N PHE A 127 12.98 -6.43 30.63
CA PHE A 127 11.79 -6.68 29.83
C PHE A 127 12.06 -7.92 28.99
N ARG A 128 11.18 -8.92 29.06
CA ARG A 128 11.26 -10.12 28.23
C ARG A 128 10.14 -10.11 27.22
N PHE A 129 10.44 -10.57 26.01
CA PHE A 129 9.51 -10.73 24.90
C PHE A 129 9.66 -12.14 24.37
N ASP A 130 8.56 -12.76 24.00
CA ASP A 130 8.57 -14.08 23.38
C ASP A 130 8.73 -13.99 21.85
N GLY A 131 9.63 -13.11 21.39
CA GLY A 131 9.90 -12.87 19.97
C GLY A 131 8.99 -11.80 19.36
N LEU A 132 9.30 -10.53 19.66
CA LEU A 132 8.58 -9.38 19.11
C LEU A 132 9.39 -8.77 17.96
N TYR A 133 8.74 -8.57 16.81
CA TYR A 133 9.33 -7.88 15.66
C TYR A 133 9.26 -6.37 15.89
N SER A 134 10.39 -5.75 16.20
CA SER A 134 10.40 -4.34 16.62
C SER A 134 11.21 -3.49 15.65
N SER A 135 10.60 -2.41 15.17
CA SER A 135 11.26 -1.35 14.40
C SER A 135 11.82 -0.26 15.31
N SER A 136 11.22 -0.03 16.49
CA SER A 136 11.77 0.89 17.48
C SER A 136 11.29 0.59 18.90
N PHE A 137 11.95 1.16 19.91
CA PHE A 137 11.50 1.10 21.29
C PHE A 137 11.93 2.37 22.04
N SER A 138 11.19 2.82 23.05
CA SER A 138 11.54 3.95 23.91
C SER A 138 11.27 3.63 25.38
N VAL A 139 11.89 4.33 26.35
CA VAL A 139 11.70 4.02 27.78
C VAL A 139 11.42 5.25 28.62
N SER A 140 10.17 5.37 29.08
CA SER A 140 9.76 6.38 30.03
C SER A 140 10.20 6.03 31.45
N LEU A 141 10.84 6.96 32.17
CA LEU A 141 11.28 6.76 33.55
C LEU A 141 10.46 7.61 34.52
N THR A 142 10.17 7.08 35.70
CA THR A 142 9.49 7.80 36.78
C THR A 142 10.21 7.54 38.10
N GLY A 143 10.51 8.60 38.84
CA GLY A 143 11.23 8.50 40.10
C GLY A 143 11.30 9.84 40.84
N PRO A 144 11.81 9.86 42.09
CA PRO A 144 11.97 11.11 42.83
C PRO A 144 12.97 12.03 42.13
N GLY A 145 12.63 13.31 41.94
CA GLY A 145 13.44 14.26 41.18
C GLY A 145 14.92 14.27 41.60
N VAL A 146 15.83 14.10 40.63
CA VAL A 146 17.28 13.90 40.87
C VAL A 146 18.06 15.08 40.29
N THR A 147 19.02 15.62 41.04
CA THR A 147 19.86 16.75 40.60
C THR A 147 21.19 16.32 39.96
N GLN A 148 21.32 15.06 39.53
CA GLN A 148 22.52 14.49 38.92
C GLN A 148 22.17 13.73 37.64
N ASP A 149 23.12 13.71 36.70
CA ASP A 149 23.05 12.93 35.47
C ASP A 149 22.92 11.44 35.76
N LEU A 150 21.87 10.82 35.23
CA LEU A 150 21.64 9.38 35.30
C LEU A 150 22.13 8.76 34.01
N SER A 151 22.97 7.72 34.12
CA SER A 151 23.42 6.94 32.97
C SER A 151 22.82 5.54 33.00
N ILE A 152 22.27 5.13 31.86
CA ILE A 152 21.55 3.88 31.66
C ILE A 152 22.19 3.16 30.49
N ASP A 153 22.57 1.91 30.73
CA ASP A 153 23.01 0.99 29.69
C ASP A 153 21.83 0.12 29.26
N PHE A 154 21.59 0.06 27.95
CA PHE A 154 20.59 -0.81 27.32
C PHE A 154 21.28 -2.08 26.82
N PHE A 155 20.61 -3.21 26.96
CA PHE A 155 21.02 -4.48 26.37
C PHE A 155 19.84 -5.07 25.62
N VAL A 156 19.91 -5.05 24.29
CA VAL A 156 18.89 -5.68 23.42
C VAL A 156 19.39 -7.07 23.03
N SER A 157 18.61 -8.09 23.33
CA SER A 157 18.89 -9.47 22.96
C SER A 157 17.96 -9.89 21.82
N GLN A 158 18.56 -10.27 20.68
CA GLN A 158 17.86 -10.72 19.48
C GLN A 158 17.74 -12.25 19.46
N ILE A 159 16.67 -12.75 18.85
CA ILE A 159 16.59 -14.15 18.47
C ILE A 159 17.43 -14.35 17.20
N ASN A 160 18.69 -14.72 17.39
CA ASN A 160 19.51 -15.25 16.30
C ASN A 160 19.11 -16.71 16.06
N LEU A 161 18.36 -16.94 14.99
CA LEU A 161 17.96 -18.28 14.58
C LEU A 161 19.20 -19.01 14.05
N SER A 162 19.69 -19.95 14.87
CA SER A 162 20.96 -20.64 14.59
C SER A 162 20.88 -21.46 13.30
N PRO A 163 22.01 -21.92 12.73
CA PRO A 163 22.05 -22.93 11.67
C PRO A 163 21.40 -24.29 12.03
N ASN A 164 20.84 -24.43 13.23
CA ASN A 164 20.04 -25.58 13.65
C ASN A 164 18.54 -25.28 13.67
N THR A 165 18.10 -24.14 13.13
CA THR A 165 16.69 -23.77 13.07
C THR A 165 15.92 -24.83 12.28
N ARG A 166 14.88 -25.34 12.92
CA ARG A 166 14.11 -26.47 12.42
C ARG A 166 12.68 -26.06 12.12
N LEU A 167 12.28 -26.17 10.85
CA LEU A 167 10.92 -26.00 10.39
C LEU A 167 10.21 -27.36 10.36
N MET A 168 9.00 -27.42 10.89
CA MET A 168 8.17 -28.62 10.83
C MET A 168 6.86 -28.31 10.11
N PRO A 169 6.77 -28.53 8.79
CA PRO A 169 5.53 -28.44 8.05
C PRO A 169 4.61 -29.61 8.42
N ILE A 170 3.36 -29.31 8.76
CA ILE A 170 2.35 -30.27 9.18
C ILE A 170 1.12 -30.13 8.27
N GLY A 171 0.61 -31.23 7.74
CA GLY A 171 -0.63 -31.21 6.93
C GLY A 171 -0.77 -32.40 5.99
N ASP A 172 -1.89 -32.46 5.29
CA ASP A 172 -2.18 -33.49 4.27
C ASP A 172 -1.86 -33.04 2.85
N SER A 173 -1.90 -31.73 2.56
CA SER A 173 -1.59 -31.17 1.24
C SER A 173 -0.11 -31.15 0.91
N ILE A 174 0.70 -31.64 1.84
CA ILE A 174 2.10 -31.98 1.64
C ILE A 174 2.30 -33.44 1.19
N THR A 175 1.26 -34.30 1.08
CA THR A 175 1.44 -35.76 0.96
C THR A 175 1.76 -36.30 -0.44
N TYR A 176 1.31 -35.66 -1.52
CA TYR A 176 1.51 -36.18 -2.88
C TYR A 176 1.63 -35.02 -3.87
N GLY A 177 2.78 -34.88 -4.55
CA GLY A 177 3.00 -33.91 -5.63
C GLY A 177 2.26 -34.32 -6.90
N LYS A 178 0.96 -34.59 -6.76
CA LYS A 178 0.06 -34.99 -7.84
C LYS A 178 0.18 -33.93 -8.92
N TYR A 179 0.45 -34.33 -10.16
CA TYR A 179 0.62 -33.44 -11.33
C TYR A 179 1.93 -32.63 -11.38
N ALA A 180 2.83 -32.78 -10.40
CA ALA A 180 4.24 -32.39 -10.57
C ALA A 180 4.97 -33.40 -11.47
N ASP A 181 5.93 -32.91 -12.27
CA ASP A 181 6.76 -33.78 -13.13
C ASP A 181 7.56 -34.81 -12.33
N ASP A 182 7.93 -34.47 -11.09
CA ASP A 182 8.74 -35.30 -10.19
C ASP A 182 7.91 -36.13 -9.20
N MET A 183 6.59 -35.96 -9.16
CA MET A 183 5.65 -36.57 -8.19
C MET A 183 5.93 -36.22 -6.70
N ILE A 184 6.90 -35.35 -6.42
CA ILE A 184 7.26 -34.90 -5.07
C ILE A 184 6.60 -33.54 -4.79
N GLY A 185 6.53 -32.67 -5.81
CA GLY A 185 5.85 -31.38 -5.78
C GLY A 185 6.53 -30.37 -4.86
N TYR A 186 5.72 -29.53 -4.23
CA TYR A 186 6.12 -28.40 -3.39
C TYR A 186 7.23 -28.72 -2.37
N ARG A 187 7.15 -29.90 -1.74
CA ARG A 187 8.13 -30.34 -0.72
C ARG A 187 9.56 -30.30 -1.21
N LYS A 188 9.81 -30.68 -2.46
CA LYS A 188 11.16 -30.73 -3.00
C LYS A 188 11.74 -29.31 -3.06
N THR A 189 10.98 -28.38 -3.63
CA THR A 189 11.39 -26.99 -3.78
C THR A 189 11.62 -26.34 -2.43
N LEU A 190 10.68 -26.49 -1.49
CA LEU A 190 10.85 -25.98 -0.14
C LEU A 190 12.07 -26.59 0.56
N TYR A 191 12.22 -27.92 0.53
CA TYR A 191 13.35 -28.61 1.16
C TYR A 191 14.68 -28.13 0.59
N ASP A 192 14.80 -28.07 -0.73
CA ASP A 192 16.04 -27.66 -1.39
C ASP A 192 16.43 -26.23 -1.03
N LEU A 193 15.46 -25.31 -1.00
CA LEU A 193 15.66 -23.91 -0.60
C LEU A 193 16.11 -23.80 0.87
N LEU A 194 15.37 -24.44 1.79
CA LEU A 194 15.68 -24.42 3.23
C LEU A 194 17.03 -25.08 3.53
N ALA A 195 17.31 -26.24 2.93
CA ALA A 195 18.57 -26.95 3.12
C ALA A 195 19.75 -26.15 2.58
N ALA A 196 19.59 -25.45 1.45
CA ALA A 196 20.61 -24.57 0.92
C ALA A 196 20.85 -23.34 1.81
N ALA A 197 19.81 -22.85 2.49
CA ALA A 197 19.90 -21.83 3.54
C ALA A 197 20.45 -22.37 4.89
N GLY A 198 20.81 -23.66 4.97
CA GLY A 198 21.34 -24.27 6.19
C GLY A 198 20.29 -24.61 7.24
N LEU A 199 19.01 -24.61 6.89
CA LEU A 199 17.89 -24.92 7.78
C LEU A 199 17.52 -26.40 7.71
N SER A 200 16.99 -26.93 8.81
CA SER A 200 16.44 -28.29 8.85
C SER A 200 14.94 -28.26 8.64
N VAL A 201 14.41 -29.21 7.88
CA VAL A 201 12.96 -29.37 7.69
C VAL A 201 12.55 -30.80 7.96
N ASP A 202 11.46 -30.99 8.71
CA ASP A 202 10.87 -32.30 8.98
C ASP A 202 9.39 -32.27 8.60
N PHE A 203 9.04 -32.91 7.48
CA PHE A 203 7.64 -33.00 7.08
C PHE A 203 6.89 -33.98 8.00
N VAL A 204 5.75 -33.54 8.54
CA VAL A 204 4.90 -34.36 9.39
C VAL A 204 3.53 -34.53 8.72
N GLY A 205 3.21 -35.78 8.37
CA GLY A 205 1.94 -36.09 7.69
C GLY A 205 2.11 -36.72 6.30
N THR A 206 3.34 -36.85 5.77
CA THR A 206 3.58 -37.18 4.35
C THR A 206 4.09 -38.59 4.06
N TYR A 207 3.77 -39.09 2.86
CA TYR A 207 4.34 -40.32 2.28
C TYR A 207 5.40 -39.97 1.22
N GLY A 208 6.58 -40.58 1.26
CA GLY A 208 7.68 -40.32 0.31
C GLY A 208 8.98 -41.04 0.68
N ASP A 209 10.00 -40.91 -0.19
CA ASP A 209 11.38 -41.37 0.06
C ASP A 209 12.23 -40.24 0.66
N PRO A 210 13.24 -40.55 1.48
CA PRO A 210 14.13 -39.54 2.03
C PRO A 210 14.90 -38.71 1.01
N PRO A 211 15.12 -37.40 1.26
CA PRO A 211 14.81 -36.64 2.49
C PRO A 211 13.46 -35.89 2.47
N TYR A 212 12.58 -36.20 1.52
CA TYR A 212 11.29 -35.52 1.34
C TYR A 212 10.13 -36.29 2.00
N GLU A 213 10.46 -37.26 2.86
CA GLU A 213 9.49 -38.11 3.55
C GLU A 213 8.90 -37.42 4.79
N GLY A 214 7.79 -37.95 5.27
CA GLY A 214 7.25 -37.60 6.57
C GLY A 214 6.77 -38.80 7.34
N HIS A 215 6.38 -38.54 8.58
CA HIS A 215 6.31 -39.59 9.59
C HIS A 215 4.95 -40.30 9.72
N PHE A 216 4.02 -40.10 8.78
CA PHE A 216 2.68 -40.71 8.82
C PHE A 216 2.19 -41.22 7.46
N GLN A 217 1.44 -42.34 7.49
CA GLN A 217 0.66 -42.85 6.35
C GLN A 217 -0.82 -42.49 6.53
N GLY A 218 -1.35 -41.61 5.67
CA GLY A 218 -2.80 -41.39 5.52
C GLY A 218 -3.17 -39.93 5.21
N SER A 219 -4.16 -39.73 4.33
CA SER A 219 -4.80 -38.42 4.08
C SER A 219 -5.67 -38.06 5.28
N MET A 220 -5.19 -37.17 6.17
CA MET A 220 -5.86 -36.80 7.43
C MET A 220 -6.15 -35.30 7.45
N LYS A 221 -7.37 -34.93 7.79
CA LYS A 221 -7.92 -33.57 7.71
C LYS A 221 -7.53 -32.71 8.92
N ILE A 222 -7.74 -31.40 8.88
CA ILE A 222 -7.61 -30.48 10.02
C ILE A 222 -8.42 -30.96 11.24
N ASN A 223 -9.61 -31.54 11.00
CA ASN A 223 -10.46 -32.11 12.06
C ASN A 223 -9.86 -33.39 12.71
N ASP A 224 -8.77 -33.96 12.17
CA ASP A 224 -8.06 -35.11 12.75
C ASP A 224 -6.99 -34.68 13.79
N PHE A 225 -6.65 -33.39 13.93
CA PHE A 225 -5.55 -32.86 14.77
C PHE A 225 -5.78 -32.81 16.29
N TYR A 226 -6.91 -33.33 16.77
CA TYR A 226 -7.24 -33.27 18.20
C TYR A 226 -6.60 -34.38 19.05
N PRO A 227 -6.24 -34.09 20.31
CA PRO A 227 -6.02 -35.14 21.31
C PRO A 227 -7.38 -35.80 21.67
N ALA A 228 -7.45 -37.13 21.64
CA ALA A 228 -8.65 -37.95 21.83
C ALA A 228 -9.42 -37.77 23.17
N ASN A 229 -8.97 -36.88 24.07
CA ASN A 229 -9.31 -36.92 25.49
C ASN A 229 -10.20 -35.77 25.98
N MET A 230 -10.73 -34.91 25.11
CA MET A 230 -11.55 -33.75 25.54
C MET A 230 -13.07 -33.97 25.50
N THR A 231 -13.60 -34.94 24.74
CA THR A 231 -14.99 -35.44 24.93
C THR A 231 -15.12 -36.91 24.52
N PRO A 232 -16.08 -37.68 25.09
CA PRO A 232 -16.23 -39.12 24.82
C PRO A 232 -16.60 -39.51 23.38
N ASN A 233 -16.76 -38.54 22.47
CA ASN A 233 -17.08 -38.75 21.05
C ASN A 233 -16.10 -38.01 20.09
N ALA A 234 -15.00 -37.43 20.60
CA ALA A 234 -14.03 -36.69 19.78
C ALA A 234 -13.31 -37.63 18.78
N ARG A 235 -13.25 -37.22 17.51
CA ARG A 235 -12.58 -37.95 16.41
C ARG A 235 -11.14 -37.49 16.18
N GLY A 236 -10.37 -37.17 17.22
CA GLY A 236 -8.96 -36.79 17.08
C GLY A 236 -8.04 -38.00 16.91
N ARG A 237 -7.28 -38.08 15.79
CA ARG A 237 -6.33 -39.18 15.50
C ARG A 237 -4.88 -38.73 15.33
N MET A 238 -4.58 -37.44 15.25
CA MET A 238 -3.22 -36.91 15.03
C MET A 238 -2.75 -36.07 16.22
N ASP A 239 -2.24 -36.76 17.25
CA ASP A 239 -1.50 -36.13 18.35
C ASP A 239 -0.06 -35.79 17.90
N VAL A 240 0.20 -34.52 17.60
CA VAL A 240 1.53 -34.03 17.20
C VAL A 240 2.54 -33.97 18.36
N THR A 241 2.14 -34.31 19.60
CA THR A 241 3.02 -34.26 20.79
C THR A 241 4.30 -35.06 20.59
N ASN A 242 4.20 -36.26 20.02
CA ASN A 242 5.39 -37.09 19.80
C ASN A 242 6.32 -36.45 18.76
N ALA A 243 5.78 -35.87 17.69
CA ALA A 243 6.57 -35.16 16.69
C ALA A 243 7.24 -33.91 17.31
N MET A 244 6.47 -33.07 18.00
CA MET A 244 7.00 -31.90 18.72
C MET A 244 8.10 -32.28 19.72
N ASN A 245 7.93 -33.37 20.48
CA ASN A 245 8.92 -33.83 21.44
C ASN A 245 10.17 -34.44 20.78
N ASN A 246 10.02 -35.09 19.62
CA ASN A 246 11.12 -35.73 18.91
C ASN A 246 11.96 -34.72 18.11
N TYR A 247 11.29 -33.86 17.34
CA TYR A 247 11.93 -32.92 16.42
C TYR A 247 12.30 -31.62 17.10
N ARG A 248 11.54 -31.17 18.11
CA ARG A 248 11.78 -29.91 18.83
C ARG A 248 11.89 -28.72 17.86
N PRO A 249 10.89 -28.48 16.99
CA PRO A 249 10.98 -27.46 15.95
C PRO A 249 10.94 -26.04 16.51
N ASN A 250 11.60 -25.12 15.81
CA ASN A 250 11.53 -23.69 16.07
C ASN A 250 10.34 -23.03 15.37
N ILE A 251 10.00 -23.52 14.18
CA ILE A 251 8.89 -23.03 13.39
C ILE A 251 7.98 -24.20 13.06
N VAL A 252 6.69 -24.04 13.26
CA VAL A 252 5.66 -24.98 12.79
C VAL A 252 4.88 -24.30 11.68
N SER A 253 4.74 -24.95 10.53
CA SER A 253 3.86 -24.46 9.45
C SER A 253 2.67 -25.40 9.30
N LEU A 254 1.46 -24.86 9.42
CA LEU A 254 0.20 -25.55 9.24
C LEU A 254 -0.24 -25.41 7.78
N HIS A 255 -0.13 -26.51 7.04
CA HIS A 255 -0.55 -26.59 5.65
C HIS A 255 -1.93 -27.21 5.55
N ILE A 256 -2.92 -26.35 5.36
CA ILE A 256 -4.32 -26.73 5.24
C ILE A 256 -4.58 -27.28 3.84
N GLY A 257 -5.40 -28.31 3.74
CA GLY A 257 -5.68 -28.98 2.48
C GLY A 257 -7.08 -28.85 1.96
N THR A 258 -7.20 -28.97 0.65
CA THR A 258 -8.51 -28.93 -0.04
C THR A 258 -9.47 -30.03 0.42
N ASN A 259 -8.96 -31.16 0.90
CA ASN A 259 -9.76 -32.22 1.49
C ASN A 259 -10.33 -31.88 2.87
N ASP A 260 -9.91 -30.78 3.49
CA ASP A 260 -10.54 -30.22 4.69
C ASP A 260 -11.93 -29.65 4.38
N LEU A 261 -12.17 -29.21 3.14
CA LEU A 261 -13.46 -28.70 2.66
C LEU A 261 -14.38 -29.82 2.11
N ASN A 262 -13.79 -30.90 1.60
CA ASN A 262 -14.48 -31.91 0.78
C ASN A 262 -15.52 -32.83 1.47
N SER A 263 -15.70 -32.81 2.80
CA SER A 263 -16.67 -33.71 3.47
C SER A 263 -17.90 -33.03 4.09
N GLU A 264 -18.01 -31.72 4.01
CA GLU A 264 -19.00 -30.97 4.78
C GLU A 264 -19.99 -30.25 3.88
N THR A 265 -20.68 -30.99 3.00
CA THR A 265 -21.93 -30.48 2.41
C THR A 265 -22.95 -30.29 3.53
N GLY A 266 -23.10 -29.07 4.05
CA GLY A 266 -24.16 -28.69 4.98
C GLY A 266 -23.76 -28.18 6.37
N PHE A 267 -22.47 -27.98 6.66
CA PHE A 267 -22.07 -27.14 7.79
C PHE A 267 -21.83 -25.72 7.27
N PRO A 268 -22.46 -24.68 7.85
CA PRO A 268 -22.05 -23.32 7.56
C PRO A 268 -20.61 -23.15 8.07
N ILE A 269 -19.73 -22.54 7.27
CA ILE A 269 -18.58 -21.83 7.82
C ILE A 269 -19.20 -20.77 8.72
N SER A 270 -19.29 -21.04 10.02
CA SER A 270 -19.81 -20.03 10.94
C SER A 270 -18.76 -18.92 10.98
N PRO A 271 -19.18 -17.64 10.96
CA PRO A 271 -18.25 -16.54 11.14
C PRO A 271 -17.44 -16.73 12.41
N TYR A 272 -16.14 -16.51 12.31
CA TYR A 272 -15.24 -16.32 13.43
C TYR A 272 -15.87 -15.31 14.40
N GLY A 273 -15.93 -15.65 15.69
CA GLY A 273 -16.47 -14.78 16.74
C GLY A 273 -17.97 -14.92 17.07
N GLU A 274 -18.79 -15.67 16.31
CA GLU A 274 -20.23 -15.82 16.64
C GLU A 274 -20.58 -17.03 17.54
N GLY A 275 -20.63 -16.79 18.85
CA GLY A 275 -21.43 -17.58 19.81
C GLY A 275 -20.98 -19.03 20.10
N SER A 276 -21.89 -19.83 20.66
CA SER A 276 -21.62 -21.19 21.19
C SER A 276 -21.30 -22.27 20.13
N ARG A 277 -20.96 -21.85 18.90
CA ARG A 277 -20.65 -22.74 17.77
C ARG A 277 -19.20 -22.68 17.32
N PHE A 278 -18.40 -21.73 17.82
CA PHE A 278 -16.97 -21.58 17.50
C PHE A 278 -16.22 -22.92 17.56
N ASP A 279 -16.37 -23.66 18.67
CA ASP A 279 -15.73 -24.98 18.89
C ASP A 279 -16.11 -26.08 17.88
N ASN A 280 -17.10 -25.86 17.01
CA ASN A 280 -17.58 -26.83 16.01
C ASN A 280 -17.42 -26.33 14.56
N THR A 281 -16.57 -25.33 14.33
CA THR A 281 -16.35 -24.70 13.01
C THR A 281 -14.89 -24.84 12.62
N GLN A 282 -14.57 -24.98 11.34
CA GLN A 282 -13.20 -25.19 10.87
C GLN A 282 -12.22 -24.11 11.38
N SER A 283 -12.63 -22.84 11.42
CA SER A 283 -11.83 -21.75 12.00
C SER A 283 -11.63 -21.89 13.51
N GLY A 284 -12.64 -22.30 14.28
CA GLY A 284 -12.47 -22.59 15.71
C GLY A 284 -11.66 -23.85 16.01
N GLU A 285 -11.68 -24.84 15.10
CA GLU A 285 -10.79 -26.01 15.17
C GLU A 285 -9.33 -25.59 14.96
N MET A 286 -9.08 -24.73 13.96
CA MET A 286 -7.77 -24.13 13.73
C MET A 286 -7.30 -23.33 14.96
N ALA A 287 -8.19 -22.52 15.55
CA ALA A 287 -7.90 -21.77 16.76
C ALA A 287 -7.47 -22.68 17.91
N THR A 288 -8.16 -23.81 18.06
CA THR A 288 -7.83 -24.81 19.09
C THR A 288 -6.46 -25.44 18.84
N LEU A 289 -6.11 -25.72 17.58
CA LEU A 289 -4.79 -26.24 17.20
C LEU A 289 -3.67 -25.22 17.47
N ILE A 290 -3.89 -23.95 17.13
CA ILE A 290 -2.94 -22.86 17.42
C ILE A 290 -2.72 -22.76 18.93
N HIS A 291 -3.78 -22.65 19.74
CA HIS A 291 -3.68 -22.68 21.21
C HIS A 291 -2.94 -23.91 21.73
N TYR A 292 -3.17 -25.07 21.11
CA TYR A 292 -2.47 -26.29 21.51
C TYR A 292 -0.96 -26.18 21.30
N LEU A 293 -0.53 -25.68 20.14
CA LEU A 293 0.88 -25.46 19.80
C LEU A 293 1.52 -24.38 20.66
N LEU A 294 0.79 -23.31 21.00
CA LEU A 294 1.25 -22.25 21.89
C LEU A 294 1.68 -22.77 23.27
N ASN A 295 1.26 -23.98 23.70
CA ASN A 295 1.81 -24.59 24.91
C ASN A 295 3.32 -24.92 24.82
N TRP A 296 3.88 -25.12 23.64
CA TRP A 296 5.33 -25.25 23.45
C TRP A 296 6.03 -23.91 23.28
N HIS A 297 5.31 -22.89 22.84
CA HIS A 297 5.81 -21.52 22.82
C HIS A 297 5.94 -20.98 24.24
N ASN A 298 4.86 -21.11 25.03
CA ASN A 298 4.72 -20.51 26.36
C ASN A 298 5.41 -21.31 27.47
N GLY A 299 6.32 -22.24 27.15
CA GLY A 299 7.08 -23.01 28.15
C GLY A 299 6.35 -24.21 28.77
N ASN A 300 5.04 -24.40 28.53
CA ASN A 300 4.23 -25.41 29.21
C ASN A 300 4.55 -26.87 28.81
N LYS A 301 4.99 -27.09 27.56
CA LYS A 301 5.32 -28.42 27.00
C LYS A 301 6.73 -28.52 26.41
N GLY A 302 7.47 -27.42 26.44
CA GLY A 302 8.75 -27.22 25.78
C GLY A 302 8.96 -25.73 25.58
N SER A 303 10.10 -25.33 25.02
CA SER A 303 10.44 -23.91 24.83
C SER A 303 11.16 -23.68 23.50
N ASP A 304 11.08 -24.64 22.57
CA ASP A 304 11.82 -24.59 21.31
C ASP A 304 10.99 -23.89 20.23
N LEU A 305 9.65 -24.01 20.30
CA LEU A 305 8.72 -23.41 19.36
C LEU A 305 8.69 -21.90 19.55
N GLN A 306 8.94 -21.18 18.47
CA GLN A 306 9.01 -19.73 18.44
C GLN A 306 7.96 -19.14 17.51
N GLN A 307 7.63 -19.82 16.41
CA GLN A 307 6.79 -19.27 15.35
C GLN A 307 5.78 -20.30 14.83
N ILE A 308 4.56 -19.85 14.55
CA ILE A 308 3.51 -20.64 13.91
C ILE A 308 3.13 -19.96 12.60
N ILE A 309 3.24 -20.68 11.49
CA ILE A 309 2.78 -20.22 10.18
C ILE A 309 1.51 -20.97 9.81
N VAL A 310 0.51 -20.27 9.30
CA VAL A 310 -0.76 -20.83 8.82
C VAL A 310 -0.86 -20.54 7.33
N SER A 311 -0.88 -21.60 6.52
CA SER A 311 -0.97 -21.47 5.07
C SER A 311 -2.43 -21.37 4.61
N LEU A 312 -2.70 -20.43 3.71
CA LEU A 312 -3.98 -20.36 3.02
C LEU A 312 -4.14 -21.50 2.00
N ILE A 313 -5.36 -22.00 1.86
CA ILE A 313 -5.69 -23.10 0.95
C ILE A 313 -5.77 -22.59 -0.49
N ILE A 314 -5.31 -23.38 -1.45
CA ILE A 314 -5.57 -23.17 -2.88
C ILE A 314 -6.95 -23.76 -3.21
N PRO A 315 -7.85 -23.05 -3.90
CA PRO A 315 -9.24 -23.46 -4.06
C PRO A 315 -9.39 -24.77 -4.85
N ILE A 316 -10.52 -25.45 -4.66
CA ILE A 316 -10.92 -26.58 -5.50
C ILE A 316 -12.02 -26.21 -6.46
N LYS A 317 -11.95 -26.84 -7.63
CA LYS A 317 -13.01 -26.80 -8.63
C LYS A 317 -14.40 -26.96 -8.01
N TYR A 318 -15.27 -25.98 -8.26
CA TYR A 318 -16.68 -25.95 -7.86
C TYR A 318 -16.98 -25.67 -6.37
N GLN A 319 -16.00 -25.23 -5.55
CA GLN A 319 -16.25 -24.75 -4.17
C GLN A 319 -15.56 -23.42 -3.86
N ASP A 320 -15.42 -22.57 -4.87
CA ASP A 320 -14.60 -21.35 -4.80
C ASP A 320 -15.09 -20.36 -3.72
N SER A 321 -16.40 -20.10 -3.60
CA SER A 321 -16.91 -19.22 -2.54
C SER A 321 -16.65 -19.76 -1.14
N VAL A 322 -16.84 -21.07 -0.95
CA VAL A 322 -16.58 -21.72 0.36
C VAL A 322 -15.09 -21.63 0.72
N CYS A 323 -14.20 -21.73 -0.28
CA CYS A 323 -12.77 -21.53 -0.07
C CYS A 323 -12.44 -20.08 0.32
N VAL A 324 -12.96 -19.10 -0.42
CA VAL A 324 -12.72 -17.67 -0.17
C VAL A 324 -13.22 -17.27 1.21
N GLU A 325 -14.45 -17.67 1.58
CA GLU A 325 -15.00 -17.45 2.92
C GLU A 325 -14.10 -18.07 4.00
N PHE A 326 -13.73 -19.34 3.86
CA PHE A 326 -12.86 -20.01 4.83
C PHE A 326 -11.48 -19.33 4.97
N ILE A 327 -10.90 -18.88 3.86
CA ILE A 327 -9.61 -18.19 3.83
C ILE A 327 -9.70 -16.84 4.53
N ALA A 328 -10.72 -16.04 4.23
CA ALA A 328 -10.97 -14.76 4.90
C ALA A 328 -11.09 -14.94 6.41
N GLU A 329 -11.84 -15.95 6.85
CA GLU A 329 -12.02 -16.27 8.27
C GLU A 329 -10.72 -16.77 8.93
N THR A 330 -9.90 -17.54 8.20
CA THR A 330 -8.59 -18.01 8.67
C THR A 330 -7.60 -16.85 8.78
N ALA A 331 -7.59 -15.92 7.83
CA ALA A 331 -6.76 -14.73 7.87
C ALA A 331 -7.12 -13.84 9.08
N ARG A 332 -8.42 -13.59 9.29
CA ARG A 332 -8.93 -12.88 10.47
C ARG A 332 -8.50 -13.56 11.78
N LEU A 333 -8.64 -14.88 11.86
CA LEU A 333 -8.20 -15.67 13.02
C LEU A 333 -6.71 -15.47 13.31
N VAL A 334 -5.86 -15.57 12.27
CA VAL A 334 -4.41 -15.38 12.41
C VAL A 334 -4.10 -13.97 12.90
N ASN A 335 -4.76 -12.96 12.32
CA ASN A 335 -4.57 -11.57 12.72
C ASN A 335 -4.99 -11.32 14.19
N ASP A 336 -6.08 -11.94 14.62
CA ASP A 336 -6.56 -11.82 16.00
C ASP A 336 -5.66 -12.52 17.02
N PHE A 337 -4.99 -13.63 16.65
CA PHE A 337 -3.91 -14.20 17.46
C PHE A 337 -2.71 -13.26 17.53
N ARG A 338 -2.25 -12.76 16.36
CA ARG A 338 -1.10 -11.87 16.26
C ARG A 338 -1.27 -10.60 17.10
N ASN A 339 -2.47 -10.04 17.12
CA ASN A 339 -2.81 -8.83 17.87
C ASN A 339 -3.35 -9.11 19.29
N GLY A 340 -3.27 -10.37 19.76
CA GLY A 340 -3.65 -10.75 21.11
C GLY A 340 -5.14 -10.61 21.45
N ARG A 341 -6.02 -10.46 20.46
CA ARG A 341 -7.48 -10.38 20.67
C ARG A 341 -8.06 -11.68 21.24
N ILE A 342 -7.42 -12.82 20.96
CA ILE A 342 -7.84 -14.14 21.44
C ILE A 342 -7.23 -14.49 22.80
N THR A 343 -5.92 -14.32 22.95
CA THR A 343 -5.15 -14.79 24.11
C THR A 343 -4.91 -13.71 25.16
N GLY A 344 -5.10 -12.43 24.80
CA GLY A 344 -4.78 -11.27 25.61
C GLY A 344 -3.34 -10.76 25.43
N GLU A 345 -2.53 -11.42 24.60
CA GLU A 345 -1.13 -11.07 24.32
C GLU A 345 -0.81 -11.39 22.85
N ASN A 346 0.05 -10.60 22.20
CA ASN A 346 0.44 -10.84 20.80
C ASN A 346 1.11 -12.20 20.64
N GLU A 347 0.56 -13.06 19.80
CA GLU A 347 1.08 -14.40 19.54
C GLU A 347 1.92 -14.44 18.24
N PRO A 348 2.95 -15.30 18.15
CA PRO A 348 3.82 -15.39 16.98
C PRO A 348 3.17 -16.23 15.86
N VAL A 349 2.02 -15.79 15.37
CA VAL A 349 1.22 -16.47 14.36
C VAL A 349 1.21 -15.65 13.06
N PHE A 350 1.63 -16.29 11.97
CA PHE A 350 1.85 -15.66 10.67
C PHE A 350 1.03 -16.36 9.59
N LEU A 351 0.55 -15.58 8.64
CA LEU A 351 -0.16 -16.05 7.46
C LEU A 351 0.82 -16.29 6.31
N CYS A 352 0.66 -17.39 5.59
CA CYS A 352 1.31 -17.63 4.31
C CYS A 352 0.26 -17.66 3.20
N ASP A 353 0.17 -16.58 2.41
CA ASP A 353 -0.76 -16.52 1.29
C ASP A 353 -0.25 -17.30 0.09
N HIS A 354 -0.71 -18.55 -0.02
CA HIS A 354 -0.59 -19.28 -1.27
C HIS A 354 -1.66 -18.84 -2.27
N PHE A 355 -2.89 -18.58 -1.83
CA PHE A 355 -4.07 -18.35 -2.67
C PHE A 355 -3.86 -17.21 -3.67
N GLY A 356 -3.54 -16.00 -3.20
CA GLY A 356 -3.44 -14.79 -4.03
C GLY A 356 -2.38 -14.89 -5.12
N ARG A 357 -1.35 -15.70 -4.88
CA ARG A 357 -0.22 -15.91 -5.80
C ARG A 357 -0.53 -16.90 -6.94
N PHE A 358 -1.60 -17.70 -6.84
CA PHE A 358 -1.90 -18.72 -7.86
C PHE A 358 -2.67 -18.18 -9.06
N ARG A 359 -2.18 -18.52 -10.26
CA ARG A 359 -2.86 -18.31 -11.55
C ARG A 359 -3.37 -19.64 -12.12
N GLU A 360 -4.63 -19.69 -12.55
CA GLU A 360 -5.08 -20.63 -13.59
C GLU A 360 -5.50 -19.87 -14.87
N TRP A 361 -5.44 -20.56 -16.00
CA TRP A 361 -5.24 -20.09 -17.38
C TRP A 361 -6.20 -18.96 -17.90
N PRO A 362 -5.72 -18.01 -18.76
CA PRO A 362 -6.33 -16.71 -19.08
C PRO A 362 -7.09 -16.64 -20.43
N ASP A 363 -7.42 -17.77 -21.08
CA ASP A 363 -8.22 -17.69 -22.31
C ASP A 363 -9.68 -17.43 -21.94
N LEU A 364 -10.06 -16.15 -21.98
CA LEU A 364 -11.43 -15.66 -21.98
C LEU A 364 -12.32 -16.56 -22.87
N VAL A 365 -13.18 -17.32 -22.20
CA VAL A 365 -14.39 -17.96 -22.73
C VAL A 365 -14.20 -19.23 -23.59
N GLU A 366 -14.36 -20.40 -22.96
CA GLU A 366 -15.19 -21.46 -23.56
C GLU A 366 -16.47 -21.60 -22.72
N GLU A 367 -17.63 -21.59 -23.40
CA GLU A 367 -18.96 -21.64 -22.80
C GLU A 367 -19.12 -22.85 -21.86
N GLY A 368 -19.25 -22.60 -20.55
CA GLY A 368 -19.90 -23.57 -19.67
C GLY A 368 -19.62 -23.48 -18.17
N TYR A 369 -18.46 -23.02 -17.70
CA TYR A 369 -18.14 -23.06 -16.27
C TYR A 369 -17.16 -21.96 -15.84
N LYS A 370 -17.60 -21.07 -14.93
CA LYS A 370 -16.74 -20.22 -14.09
C LYS A 370 -16.28 -21.09 -12.90
N ALA A 371 -15.12 -21.70 -12.99
CA ALA A 371 -14.45 -22.30 -11.84
C ALA A 371 -13.04 -21.72 -11.81
N LEU A 372 -12.51 -21.43 -10.62
CA LEU A 372 -11.10 -21.07 -10.43
C LEU A 372 -10.16 -22.14 -11.02
N MET A 373 -10.64 -23.38 -11.19
CA MET A 373 -9.84 -24.50 -11.71
C MET A 373 -10.55 -25.29 -12.84
N VAL A 374 -9.91 -25.53 -13.99
CA VAL A 374 -10.54 -26.22 -15.17
C VAL A 374 -10.33 -27.75 -15.22
N ASP A 375 -9.82 -28.39 -14.16
CA ASP A 375 -9.86 -29.85 -13.92
C ASP A 375 -8.84 -30.75 -14.65
N THR A 376 -7.71 -30.22 -15.09
CA THR A 376 -6.56 -31.10 -15.43
C THR A 376 -5.22 -30.70 -14.81
N LEU A 377 -5.13 -29.57 -14.09
CA LEU A 377 -3.89 -29.03 -13.54
C LEU A 377 -4.06 -28.41 -12.14
N HIS A 378 -4.51 -29.21 -11.15
CA HIS A 378 -4.00 -29.07 -9.76
C HIS A 378 -2.50 -28.71 -9.79
N PRO A 379 -1.95 -27.94 -8.81
CA PRO A 379 -0.67 -27.26 -8.92
C PRO A 379 0.33 -28.11 -9.69
N ASN A 380 0.56 -27.74 -10.95
CA ASN A 380 1.55 -28.40 -11.77
C ASN A 380 2.94 -28.09 -11.20
N THR A 381 4.01 -28.52 -11.87
CA THR A 381 5.37 -28.22 -11.42
C THR A 381 5.61 -26.73 -11.10
N ALA A 382 5.05 -25.80 -11.88
CA ALA A 382 5.20 -24.37 -11.63
C ALA A 382 4.45 -23.91 -10.37
N GLY A 383 3.21 -24.37 -10.19
CA GLY A 383 2.43 -24.07 -8.99
C GLY A 383 3.06 -24.59 -7.70
N HIS A 384 3.58 -25.81 -7.74
CA HIS A 384 4.32 -26.38 -6.61
C HIS A 384 5.62 -25.62 -6.30
N ASN A 385 6.32 -25.13 -7.33
CA ASN A 385 7.49 -24.28 -7.11
C ASN A 385 7.12 -22.96 -6.44
N LEU A 386 6.04 -22.33 -6.90
CA LEU A 386 5.57 -21.07 -6.34
C LEU A 386 5.20 -21.19 -4.87
N MET A 387 4.49 -22.25 -4.45
CA MET A 387 4.27 -22.50 -3.01
C MET A 387 5.60 -22.59 -2.26
N GLY A 388 6.57 -23.27 -2.89
CA GLY A 388 7.94 -23.54 -2.44
C GLY A 388 8.62 -22.27 -2.00
N GLU A 389 8.68 -21.38 -2.98
CA GLU A 389 9.26 -20.05 -2.89
C GLU A 389 8.48 -19.17 -1.93
N THR A 390 7.14 -19.11 -2.03
CA THR A 390 6.31 -18.29 -1.13
C THR A 390 6.51 -18.61 0.36
N LEU A 391 6.49 -19.89 0.76
CA LEU A 391 6.75 -20.20 2.17
C LEU A 391 8.21 -19.90 2.53
N PHE A 392 9.15 -20.19 1.63
CA PHE A 392 10.56 -19.91 1.88
C PHE A 392 10.81 -18.41 2.09
N ASP A 393 10.20 -17.55 1.27
CA ASP A 393 10.32 -16.09 1.37
C ASP A 393 9.76 -15.60 2.71
N LEU A 394 8.57 -16.05 3.11
CA LEU A 394 8.01 -15.72 4.43
C LEU A 394 8.92 -16.20 5.57
N VAL A 395 9.46 -17.42 5.46
CA VAL A 395 10.42 -17.93 6.46
C VAL A 395 11.66 -17.04 6.48
N GLN A 396 12.24 -16.68 5.34
CA GLN A 396 13.40 -15.78 5.29
C GLN A 396 13.10 -14.44 5.97
N THR A 397 11.96 -13.82 5.69
CA THR A 397 11.52 -12.61 6.38
C THR A 397 11.48 -12.85 7.88
N ILE A 398 10.70 -13.83 8.38
CA ILE A 398 10.63 -14.17 9.81
C ILE A 398 12.01 -14.39 10.44
N LEU A 399 12.95 -15.03 9.71
CA LEU A 399 14.29 -15.33 10.22
C LEU A 399 15.22 -14.11 10.28
N THR A 400 15.14 -13.22 9.30
CA THR A 400 16.14 -12.17 9.06
C THR A 400 15.77 -10.84 9.70
N GLY A 401 14.48 -10.53 9.79
CA GLY A 401 14.05 -9.15 10.07
C GLY A 401 13.68 -8.36 8.81
N GLU A 402 14.11 -8.84 7.64
CA GLU A 402 14.09 -8.09 6.39
C GLU A 402 12.78 -8.34 5.65
N GLU A 403 11.93 -7.32 5.61
CA GLU A 403 10.75 -7.30 4.75
C GLU A 403 11.15 -7.03 3.30
N GLN A 404 10.32 -7.50 2.37
CA GLN A 404 10.44 -7.07 0.99
C GLN A 404 10.07 -5.60 0.90
N TRP A 405 10.58 -4.92 -0.12
CA TRP A 405 10.18 -3.54 -0.39
C TRP A 405 8.66 -3.44 -0.41
N PHE A 406 7.98 -4.25 -1.22
CA PHE A 406 6.53 -4.38 -1.16
C PHE A 406 6.13 -5.73 -0.57
N THR A 407 5.28 -5.69 0.46
CA THR A 407 4.72 -6.88 1.10
C THR A 407 3.24 -7.00 0.78
N ASP A 408 2.80 -8.19 0.36
CA ASP A 408 1.38 -8.48 0.14
C ASP A 408 0.63 -8.55 1.48
N SER A 409 -0.17 -7.52 1.73
CA SER A 409 -0.96 -7.34 2.95
C SER A 409 -2.45 -7.58 2.72
N THR A 410 -2.84 -8.06 1.54
CA THR A 410 -4.24 -8.21 1.10
C THR A 410 -5.16 -8.84 2.15
N TRP A 411 -4.72 -9.95 2.75
CA TRP A 411 -5.52 -10.69 3.73
C TRP A 411 -5.46 -10.11 5.13
N TYR A 412 -4.33 -9.49 5.51
CA TYR A 412 -4.22 -8.79 6.79
C TYR A 412 -5.07 -7.53 6.81
N ALA A 413 -5.10 -6.83 5.68
CA ALA A 413 -5.92 -5.65 5.45
C ALA A 413 -7.40 -5.96 5.25
N GLY A 414 -7.79 -7.23 5.00
CA GLY A 414 -9.19 -7.59 4.81
C GLY A 414 -9.81 -7.12 3.49
N ILE A 415 -8.98 -6.79 2.49
CA ILE A 415 -9.40 -6.14 1.24
C ILE A 415 -9.46 -7.08 0.02
N ALA A 416 -9.14 -8.36 0.20
CA ALA A 416 -9.16 -9.37 -0.87
C ALA A 416 -10.49 -9.41 -1.67
N GLY A 417 -11.60 -9.11 -0.99
CA GLY A 417 -12.95 -9.28 -1.50
C GLY A 417 -13.69 -10.42 -0.81
N ASN A 418 -15.03 -10.39 -0.90
CA ASN A 418 -15.89 -11.29 -0.12
C ASN A 418 -16.40 -12.51 -0.90
N ASP A 419 -16.10 -12.63 -2.20
CA ASP A 419 -16.67 -13.70 -3.03
C ASP A 419 -15.85 -14.05 -4.29
N HIS A 420 -16.30 -15.10 -5.00
CA HIS A 420 -15.61 -15.73 -6.14
C HIS A 420 -16.20 -15.35 -7.51
N HIS A 421 -17.11 -14.38 -7.59
CA HIS A 421 -17.73 -13.98 -8.86
C HIS A 421 -16.85 -13.00 -9.66
N PHE A 422 -15.83 -12.42 -9.02
CA PHE A 422 -14.81 -11.51 -9.57
C PHE A 422 -15.45 -10.32 -10.30
N GLU A 423 -14.79 -9.80 -11.33
CA GLU A 423 -15.23 -8.65 -12.13
C GLU A 423 -15.12 -7.29 -11.42
N ASN A 424 -14.18 -7.17 -10.46
CA ASN A 424 -13.77 -5.87 -9.92
C ASN A 424 -13.23 -4.97 -11.04
N GLN A 425 -13.55 -3.68 -10.99
CA GLN A 425 -13.20 -2.71 -12.00
C GLN A 425 -12.40 -1.56 -11.39
N GLY A 426 -13.07 -0.51 -10.94
CA GLY A 426 -12.46 0.72 -10.45
C GLY A 426 -12.37 0.80 -8.94
N ILE A 427 -11.62 1.78 -8.49
CA ILE A 427 -11.32 2.05 -7.09
C ILE A 427 -11.28 3.57 -6.85
N ALA A 428 -11.79 4.04 -5.73
CA ALA A 428 -11.56 5.40 -5.24
C ALA A 428 -11.12 5.34 -3.77
N VAL A 429 -10.13 6.15 -3.43
CA VAL A 429 -9.53 6.23 -2.09
C VAL A 429 -9.65 7.67 -1.58
N ALA A 430 -10.17 7.87 -0.38
CA ALA A 430 -10.20 9.16 0.32
C ALA A 430 -10.72 9.02 1.76
N ASP A 431 -10.29 9.91 2.66
CA ASP A 431 -10.89 10.15 3.98
C ASP A 431 -12.27 10.81 3.82
N ILE A 432 -13.32 9.98 3.77
CA ILE A 432 -14.70 10.43 3.60
C ILE A 432 -15.37 10.78 4.92
N ASN A 433 -14.74 10.46 6.04
CA ASN A 433 -15.31 10.59 7.38
C ASN A 433 -14.65 11.70 8.23
N GLY A 434 -13.49 12.20 7.79
CA GLY A 434 -12.71 13.27 8.40
C GLY A 434 -11.85 12.83 9.60
N ASP A 435 -11.54 11.53 9.75
CA ASP A 435 -10.72 11.01 10.84
C ASP A 435 -9.23 10.93 10.53
N GLY A 436 -8.84 11.25 9.29
CA GLY A 436 -7.47 11.22 8.80
C GLY A 436 -7.02 9.89 8.21
N ALA A 437 -7.88 8.86 8.18
CA ALA A 437 -7.61 7.58 7.53
C ALA A 437 -8.45 7.44 6.26
N ASP A 438 -7.85 6.98 5.17
CA ASP A 438 -8.55 6.87 3.90
C ASP A 438 -9.47 5.64 3.85
N GLU A 439 -10.71 5.85 3.41
CA GLU A 439 -11.62 4.79 2.99
C GLU A 439 -11.39 4.37 1.53
N ILE A 440 -11.84 3.16 1.20
CA ILE A 440 -11.68 2.57 -0.14
C ILE A 440 -13.03 2.12 -0.69
N TYR A 441 -13.45 2.68 -1.81
CA TYR A 441 -14.63 2.22 -2.56
C TYR A 441 -14.23 1.46 -3.81
N THR A 442 -14.87 0.31 -4.06
CA THR A 442 -14.57 -0.56 -5.21
C THR A 442 -15.82 -0.82 -6.04
N SER A 443 -15.69 -0.80 -7.37
CA SER A 443 -16.79 -1.07 -8.30
C SER A 443 -16.65 -2.40 -9.02
N ARG A 444 -17.76 -2.93 -9.53
CA ARG A 444 -17.80 -4.23 -10.23
C ARG A 444 -18.80 -4.25 -11.38
N THR A 445 -18.53 -5.02 -12.44
CA THR A 445 -19.46 -5.14 -13.58
C THR A 445 -20.54 -6.21 -13.43
N ASN A 446 -20.41 -7.15 -12.50
CA ASN A 446 -21.36 -8.27 -12.39
C ASN A 446 -22.61 -7.87 -11.60
N SER A 447 -23.77 -7.77 -12.27
CA SER A 447 -25.03 -7.44 -11.62
C SER A 447 -25.94 -8.64 -11.33
N ASN A 448 -25.49 -9.87 -11.60
CA ASN A 448 -26.33 -11.06 -11.45
C ASN A 448 -26.41 -11.56 -10.00
N TRP A 449 -25.52 -11.07 -9.13
CA TRP A 449 -25.36 -11.53 -7.76
C TRP A 449 -25.35 -10.31 -6.82
N PRO A 450 -26.50 -9.78 -6.40
CA PRO A 450 -26.57 -8.54 -5.61
C PRO A 450 -25.79 -8.56 -4.30
N GLN A 451 -25.49 -9.74 -3.75
CA GLN A 451 -24.65 -9.94 -2.56
C GLN A 451 -23.15 -9.73 -2.84
N ALA A 452 -22.77 -9.62 -4.12
CA ALA A 452 -21.44 -9.39 -4.65
C ALA A 452 -21.36 -8.01 -5.34
N GLY A 453 -22.16 -7.05 -4.85
CA GLY A 453 -22.19 -5.67 -5.34
C GLY A 453 -20.92 -4.91 -5.00
N GLU A 454 -20.98 -3.60 -5.17
CA GLU A 454 -19.87 -2.68 -4.86
C GLU A 454 -19.51 -2.73 -3.38
N THR A 455 -18.29 -2.30 -3.02
CA THR A 455 -17.83 -2.41 -1.64
C THR A 455 -17.14 -1.15 -1.17
N LEU A 456 -17.63 -0.59 -0.05
CA LEU A 456 -16.98 0.45 0.73
C LEU A 456 -16.29 -0.19 1.93
N TYR A 457 -14.97 -0.04 1.96
CA TYR A 457 -14.07 -0.48 2.99
C TYR A 457 -13.67 0.70 3.86
N MET A 458 -13.80 0.55 5.18
CA MET A 458 -13.43 1.57 6.15
C MET A 458 -12.34 1.04 7.08
N PRO A 459 -11.28 1.83 7.35
CA PRO A 459 -10.29 1.49 8.37
C PRO A 459 -10.97 1.14 9.70
N SER A 460 -10.43 0.12 10.34
CA SER A 460 -10.82 -0.33 11.67
C SER A 460 -9.55 -0.61 12.48
N ASP A 461 -9.68 -0.99 13.75
CA ASP A 461 -8.54 -1.21 14.65
C ASP A 461 -7.38 -2.00 13.98
N GLY A 462 -6.25 -1.32 13.71
CA GLY A 462 -4.97 -1.91 13.28
C GLY A 462 -4.83 -2.28 11.79
N SER A 463 -4.87 -1.31 10.88
CA SER A 463 -4.74 -1.49 9.40
C SER A 463 -5.67 -2.55 8.78
N ILE A 464 -6.80 -2.84 9.41
CA ILE A 464 -7.81 -3.76 8.88
C ILE A 464 -8.94 -2.93 8.30
N PHE A 465 -9.35 -3.24 7.09
CA PHE A 465 -10.53 -2.68 6.47
C PHE A 465 -11.78 -3.54 6.72
N ALA A 466 -12.85 -2.88 7.15
CA ALA A 466 -14.17 -3.50 7.31
C ALA A 466 -15.10 -3.07 6.17
N ASP A 467 -15.85 -4.03 5.61
CA ASP A 467 -16.93 -3.75 4.68
C ASP A 467 -18.09 -3.06 5.42
N VAL A 468 -18.35 -1.80 5.08
CA VAL A 468 -19.42 -0.95 5.65
C VAL A 468 -20.48 -0.57 4.62
N THR A 469 -20.49 -1.22 3.46
CA THR A 469 -21.32 -0.84 2.29
C THR A 469 -22.80 -0.66 2.63
N GLU A 470 -23.40 -1.66 3.28
CA GLU A 470 -24.82 -1.63 3.69
C GLU A 470 -25.07 -0.63 4.82
N LYS A 471 -24.10 -0.46 5.74
CA LYS A 471 -24.18 0.47 6.87
C LYS A 471 -24.20 1.92 6.37
N MET A 472 -23.41 2.22 5.34
CA MET A 472 -23.26 3.55 4.74
C MET A 472 -24.31 3.83 3.65
N HIS A 473 -25.20 2.87 3.34
CA HIS A 473 -26.24 2.98 2.31
C HIS A 473 -25.73 3.29 0.89
N VAL A 474 -24.54 2.80 0.55
CA VAL A 474 -23.90 2.94 -0.78
C VAL A 474 -23.90 1.64 -1.59
N ALA A 475 -24.73 0.67 -1.19
CA ALA A 475 -24.87 -0.60 -1.91
C ALA A 475 -25.54 -0.39 -3.28
N ASP A 476 -24.77 -0.49 -4.36
CA ASP A 476 -25.30 -0.72 -5.72
C ASP A 476 -25.13 -2.20 -6.10
N ILE A 477 -26.07 -2.70 -6.91
CA ILE A 477 -26.09 -4.07 -7.41
C ILE A 477 -24.99 -4.34 -8.45
N GLY A 478 -24.11 -3.36 -8.71
CA GLY A 478 -23.00 -3.43 -9.66
C GLY A 478 -23.39 -3.01 -11.07
N ALA A 479 -22.63 -3.51 -12.05
CA ALA A 479 -22.56 -3.00 -13.43
C ALA A 479 -21.86 -1.64 -13.56
N SER A 480 -20.92 -1.31 -12.67
CA SER A 480 -20.16 -0.05 -12.73
C SER A 480 -18.69 -0.28 -13.03
N ARG A 481 -17.98 0.81 -13.38
CA ARG A 481 -16.56 0.79 -13.74
C ARG A 481 -15.75 1.86 -13.03
N GLY A 482 -16.03 3.14 -13.28
CA GLY A 482 -15.28 4.24 -12.66
C GLY A 482 -15.93 4.74 -11.39
N VAL A 483 -15.14 5.23 -10.44
CA VAL A 483 -15.61 5.81 -9.17
C VAL A 483 -14.79 7.06 -8.87
N LEU A 484 -15.42 8.07 -8.26
CA LEU A 484 -14.77 9.29 -7.76
C LEU A 484 -15.35 9.68 -6.39
N PHE A 485 -14.49 10.23 -5.54
CA PHE A 485 -14.90 11.00 -4.37
C PHE A 485 -14.66 12.49 -4.61
N VAL A 486 -15.69 13.31 -4.41
CA VAL A 486 -15.67 14.76 -4.67
C VAL A 486 -16.71 15.45 -3.80
N ASP A 487 -16.37 16.60 -3.24
CA ASP A 487 -17.31 17.46 -2.50
C ASP A 487 -18.10 18.29 -3.51
N ILE A 488 -19.38 17.97 -3.73
CA ILE A 488 -20.20 18.58 -4.80
C ILE A 488 -21.02 19.78 -4.34
N ASP A 489 -21.16 20.00 -3.04
CA ASP A 489 -22.03 21.06 -2.48
C ASP A 489 -21.32 21.95 -1.45
N HIS A 490 -20.01 21.77 -1.28
CA HIS A 490 -19.11 22.54 -0.43
C HIS A 490 -19.48 22.51 1.05
N ASP A 491 -20.05 21.41 1.52
CA ASP A 491 -20.36 21.23 2.92
C ASP A 491 -19.20 20.64 3.74
N GLY A 492 -18.12 20.25 3.06
CA GLY A 492 -16.86 19.79 3.65
C GLY A 492 -16.79 18.27 3.85
N ASP A 493 -17.72 17.50 3.29
CA ASP A 493 -17.58 16.06 3.15
C ASP A 493 -17.53 15.61 1.68
N LEU A 494 -16.98 14.41 1.44
CA LEU A 494 -16.79 13.88 0.08
C LEU A 494 -17.98 13.01 -0.32
N ASP A 495 -18.59 13.34 -1.45
CA ASP A 495 -19.65 12.59 -2.10
C ASP A 495 -19.12 11.55 -3.07
N LEU A 496 -19.95 10.57 -3.39
CA LEU A 496 -19.59 9.45 -4.25
C LEU A 496 -20.27 9.56 -5.62
N PHE A 497 -19.47 9.73 -6.68
CA PHE A 497 -19.94 9.65 -8.07
C PHE A 497 -19.48 8.33 -8.72
N ASN A 498 -20.44 7.56 -9.22
CA ASN A 498 -20.21 6.21 -9.71
C ASN A 498 -20.66 6.03 -11.17
N GLY A 499 -19.70 5.62 -12.00
CA GLY A 499 -19.81 5.46 -13.44
C GLY A 499 -20.35 4.09 -13.83
N ASN A 500 -21.61 4.04 -14.24
CA ASN A 500 -22.32 2.82 -14.57
C ASN A 500 -22.08 2.37 -16.03
N SER A 501 -22.17 1.05 -16.26
CA SER A 501 -21.97 0.36 -17.54
C SER A 501 -23.28 -0.25 -18.02
N SER A 502 -23.99 0.49 -18.89
CA SER A 502 -25.36 0.18 -19.37
C SER A 502 -26.45 0.42 -18.31
N ALA A 503 -26.27 1.47 -17.51
CA ALA A 503 -27.27 2.02 -16.61
C ALA A 503 -27.01 3.53 -16.43
N ARG A 504 -27.79 4.17 -15.57
CA ARG A 504 -27.61 5.57 -15.19
C ARG A 504 -26.42 5.72 -14.24
N ASN A 505 -25.53 6.68 -14.47
CA ASN A 505 -24.49 7.06 -13.50
C ASN A 505 -25.15 7.46 -12.18
N ARG A 506 -24.53 7.15 -11.04
CA ARG A 506 -25.09 7.37 -9.70
C ARG A 506 -24.32 8.44 -8.97
N LEU A 507 -25.04 9.18 -8.14
CA LEU A 507 -24.48 10.19 -7.26
C LEU A 507 -25.10 10.02 -5.87
N TYR A 508 -24.24 9.83 -4.87
CA TYR A 508 -24.62 9.67 -3.48
C TYR A 508 -24.04 10.82 -2.67
N GLU A 509 -24.93 11.56 -2.00
CA GLU A 509 -24.59 12.65 -1.09
C GLU A 509 -24.11 12.06 0.23
N ASN A 510 -22.96 12.49 0.74
CA ASN A 510 -22.52 12.20 2.10
C ASN A 510 -23.23 13.16 3.07
N LEU A 511 -23.64 12.66 4.24
CA LEU A 511 -24.53 13.41 5.15
C LEU A 511 -23.86 13.91 6.42
N ASN A 512 -22.56 13.63 6.60
CA ASN A 512 -21.70 13.88 7.78
C ASN A 512 -20.58 12.82 7.97
N GLY A 513 -20.10 12.18 6.90
CA GLY A 513 -19.08 11.14 6.98
C GLY A 513 -19.54 9.80 7.57
N ASN A 514 -20.82 9.65 7.93
CA ASN A 514 -21.34 8.42 8.56
C ASN A 514 -22.54 7.79 7.84
N ASP A 515 -23.03 8.42 6.76
CA ASP A 515 -24.20 7.97 6.02
C ASP A 515 -24.22 8.59 4.62
N PHE A 516 -24.75 7.87 3.63
CA PHE A 516 -24.96 8.41 2.27
C PHE A 516 -26.42 8.31 1.83
N ARG A 517 -26.78 9.16 0.86
CA ARG A 517 -28.09 9.15 0.22
C ARG A 517 -27.97 9.23 -1.29
N ASP A 518 -28.61 8.30 -2.01
CA ASP A 518 -28.78 8.41 -3.47
C ASP A 518 -29.58 9.68 -3.83
N ILE A 519 -28.89 10.67 -4.42
CA ILE A 519 -29.45 11.92 -4.93
C ILE A 519 -29.46 11.96 -6.46
N THR A 520 -29.12 10.87 -7.15
CA THR A 520 -28.94 10.78 -8.61
C THR A 520 -30.00 11.52 -9.40
N SER A 521 -31.29 11.29 -9.10
CA SER A 521 -32.37 11.93 -9.84
C SER A 521 -32.67 13.36 -9.40
N SER A 522 -32.46 13.71 -8.12
CA SER A 522 -32.71 15.06 -7.60
C SER A 522 -31.58 16.02 -7.96
N ALA A 523 -30.36 15.51 -8.10
CA ALA A 523 -29.16 16.22 -8.52
C ALA A 523 -29.07 16.43 -10.04
N GLY A 524 -30.04 15.95 -10.82
CA GLY A 524 -30.08 16.22 -12.27
C GLY A 524 -29.22 15.29 -13.15
N ILE A 525 -28.66 14.21 -12.60
CA ILE A 525 -27.89 13.22 -13.39
C ILE A 525 -28.80 12.53 -14.42
N ALA A 526 -28.39 12.55 -15.68
CA ALA A 526 -29.25 12.16 -16.80
C ALA A 526 -29.36 10.63 -16.95
N ASP A 527 -30.56 10.14 -17.30
CA ASP A 527 -30.81 8.71 -17.55
C ASP A 527 -30.48 8.34 -19.01
N LEU A 528 -29.20 8.08 -19.28
CA LEU A 528 -28.69 7.90 -20.65
C LEU A 528 -28.31 6.46 -20.99
N ASN A 529 -28.24 5.56 -20.00
CA ASN A 529 -27.96 4.13 -20.18
C ASN A 529 -26.72 3.87 -21.06
N ARG A 530 -25.65 4.65 -20.85
CA ARG A 530 -24.38 4.55 -21.59
C ARG A 530 -23.41 3.65 -20.84
N VAL A 531 -22.30 3.32 -21.50
CA VAL A 531 -21.22 2.53 -20.91
C VAL A 531 -20.11 3.47 -20.49
N THR A 532 -20.15 3.94 -19.25
CA THR A 532 -19.14 4.81 -18.68
C THR A 532 -17.85 4.02 -18.44
N THR A 533 -16.74 4.49 -19.01
CA THR A 533 -15.42 3.84 -18.94
C THR A 533 -14.34 4.74 -18.37
N GLY A 534 -14.64 5.99 -18.01
CA GLY A 534 -13.73 6.88 -17.33
C GLY A 534 -14.50 8.00 -16.66
N LEU A 535 -13.98 8.51 -15.56
CA LEU A 535 -14.53 9.65 -14.84
C LEU A 535 -13.41 10.66 -14.58
N ALA A 536 -13.77 11.93 -14.53
CA ALA A 536 -12.94 13.02 -14.02
C ALA A 536 -13.84 14.06 -13.36
N THR A 537 -13.27 14.86 -12.46
CA THR A 537 -13.90 16.09 -11.96
C THR A 537 -12.91 17.24 -12.06
N LEU A 538 -13.44 18.43 -12.33
CA LEU A 538 -12.70 19.68 -12.54
C LEU A 538 -13.67 20.85 -12.37
N ASP A 539 -13.17 22.03 -12.04
CA ASP A 539 -13.92 23.28 -12.11
C ASP A 539 -13.82 23.83 -13.53
N VAL A 540 -14.88 23.66 -14.34
CA VAL A 540 -14.82 23.95 -15.79
C VAL A 540 -14.85 25.45 -16.07
N GLU A 541 -15.45 26.24 -15.20
CA GLU A 541 -15.66 27.69 -15.38
C GLU A 541 -14.90 28.57 -14.38
N ASN A 542 -14.04 27.96 -13.56
CA ASN A 542 -13.28 28.64 -12.50
C ASN A 542 -14.20 29.42 -11.55
N ASP A 543 -15.37 28.86 -11.23
CA ASP A 543 -16.33 29.47 -10.31
C ASP A 543 -16.26 28.90 -8.89
N GLY A 544 -15.41 27.90 -8.69
CA GLY A 544 -15.11 27.23 -7.44
C GLY A 544 -15.91 25.96 -7.23
N ASP A 545 -16.89 25.64 -8.07
CA ASP A 545 -17.77 24.48 -7.92
C ASP A 545 -17.26 23.30 -8.78
N MET A 546 -17.11 22.11 -8.18
CA MET A 546 -16.61 20.95 -8.90
C MET A 546 -17.67 20.38 -9.87
N ASP A 547 -17.29 20.22 -11.14
CA ASP A 547 -18.11 19.62 -12.20
C ASP A 547 -17.76 18.14 -12.43
N LEU A 548 -18.65 17.39 -13.09
CA LEU A 548 -18.46 15.97 -13.35
C LEU A 548 -18.36 15.68 -14.84
N TYR A 549 -17.35 14.89 -15.22
CA TYR A 549 -17.15 14.43 -16.59
C TYR A 549 -17.12 12.90 -16.65
N ALA A 550 -18.03 12.32 -17.44
CA ALA A 550 -18.11 10.88 -17.67
C ALA A 550 -17.79 10.54 -19.14
N VAL A 551 -16.75 9.74 -19.33
CA VAL A 551 -16.34 9.22 -20.63
C VAL A 551 -17.11 7.95 -20.94
N ASN A 552 -17.72 7.91 -22.13
CA ASN A 552 -18.53 6.78 -22.56
C ASN A 552 -17.90 6.04 -23.73
N SER A 553 -17.89 4.71 -23.66
CA SER A 553 -17.35 3.89 -24.73
C SER A 553 -18.28 3.88 -25.94
N ARG A 554 -17.78 4.33 -27.12
CA ARG A 554 -18.52 4.34 -28.40
C ARG A 554 -19.84 5.12 -28.34
N GLU A 555 -19.92 6.10 -27.46
CA GLU A 555 -21.07 6.97 -27.26
C GLU A 555 -20.57 8.36 -26.86
N LYS A 556 -21.47 9.35 -26.82
CA LYS A 556 -21.10 10.70 -26.39
C LYS A 556 -20.65 10.72 -24.93
N ASN A 557 -19.67 11.55 -24.61
CA ASN A 557 -19.32 11.83 -23.22
C ASN A 557 -20.39 12.73 -22.56
N GLU A 558 -20.39 12.77 -21.23
CA GLU A 558 -21.33 13.55 -20.42
C GLU A 558 -20.54 14.58 -19.61
N LEU A 559 -20.82 15.86 -19.83
CA LEU A 559 -20.30 16.96 -19.01
C LEU A 559 -21.46 17.54 -18.19
N TYR A 560 -21.38 17.40 -16.88
CA TYR A 560 -22.36 17.87 -15.91
C TYR A 560 -21.83 19.10 -15.21
N ILE A 561 -22.49 20.23 -15.46
CA ILE A 561 -22.15 21.51 -14.84
C ILE A 561 -22.93 21.67 -13.54
N ASN A 562 -22.22 21.87 -12.43
CA ASN A 562 -22.74 22.13 -11.09
C ASN A 562 -23.22 23.59 -10.97
N ASP A 563 -24.17 23.85 -10.10
CA ASP A 563 -24.65 25.21 -9.78
C ASP A 563 -24.25 25.68 -8.37
N GLY A 564 -23.31 24.95 -7.74
CA GLY A 564 -22.81 25.17 -6.39
C GLY A 564 -23.73 24.66 -5.28
N SER A 565 -24.77 23.90 -5.63
CA SER A 565 -25.68 23.28 -4.67
C SER A 565 -25.81 21.76 -4.83
N GLY A 566 -24.87 21.14 -5.53
CA GLY A 566 -24.93 19.72 -5.91
C GLY A 566 -25.99 19.41 -6.96
N HIS A 567 -26.52 20.42 -7.68
CA HIS A 567 -27.47 20.24 -8.76
C HIS A 567 -26.81 20.45 -10.12
N PHE A 568 -26.84 19.40 -10.93
CA PHE A 568 -26.11 19.31 -12.18
C PHE A 568 -26.99 19.49 -13.41
N SER A 569 -26.40 20.08 -14.44
CA SER A 569 -26.97 20.19 -15.78
C SER A 569 -26.07 19.54 -16.82
N LEU A 570 -26.60 18.57 -17.56
CA LEU A 570 -25.88 17.99 -18.70
C LEU A 570 -25.74 19.04 -19.81
N GLN A 571 -24.50 19.40 -20.15
CA GLN A 571 -24.20 20.36 -21.19
C GLN A 571 -23.28 19.77 -22.26
N ASN A 572 -23.40 20.30 -23.48
CA ASN A 572 -22.36 20.13 -24.49
C ASN A 572 -21.61 21.45 -24.61
N ARG A 573 -20.37 21.46 -24.11
CA ARG A 573 -19.44 22.57 -24.25
C ARG A 573 -18.21 22.24 -25.10
N GLY A 574 -18.28 21.21 -25.95
CA GLY A 574 -17.22 20.87 -26.93
C GLY A 574 -16.43 19.59 -26.64
N ALA A 575 -16.61 18.98 -25.46
CA ALA A 575 -15.92 17.75 -25.05
C ALA A 575 -16.77 16.46 -25.22
N ASP A 576 -17.84 16.47 -26.04
CA ASP A 576 -18.77 15.31 -26.13
C ASP A 576 -18.30 14.18 -27.09
N ASP A 577 -17.09 14.29 -27.66
CA ASP A 577 -16.40 13.29 -28.52
C ASP A 577 -17.28 12.69 -29.64
N VAL A 578 -18.01 13.54 -30.37
CA VAL A 578 -19.00 13.10 -31.38
C VAL A 578 -18.44 12.71 -32.74
N ASP A 579 -17.19 13.06 -33.03
CA ASP A 579 -16.60 12.86 -34.36
C ASP A 579 -16.26 11.40 -34.64
N GLU A 580 -16.10 10.59 -33.59
CA GLU A 580 -15.63 9.21 -33.67
C GLU A 580 -16.51 8.24 -32.85
N PRO A 581 -17.84 8.21 -33.08
CA PRO A 581 -18.80 7.55 -32.17
C PRO A 581 -18.66 6.02 -32.13
N ASN A 582 -17.87 5.40 -33.00
CA ASN A 582 -17.68 3.94 -33.00
C ASN A 582 -16.35 3.52 -32.34
N ILE A 583 -15.54 4.46 -31.89
CA ILE A 583 -14.23 4.21 -31.29
C ILE A 583 -14.39 4.08 -29.77
N PRO A 584 -13.87 3.02 -29.13
CA PRO A 584 -13.90 2.91 -27.68
C PRO A 584 -13.03 3.99 -27.03
N SER A 585 -13.61 4.70 -26.07
CA SER A 585 -12.91 5.55 -25.10
C SER A 585 -12.75 4.78 -23.79
N MET A 586 -11.62 4.94 -23.09
CA MET A 586 -11.20 4.04 -22.00
C MET A 586 -10.90 4.71 -20.67
N SER A 587 -10.54 5.98 -20.62
CA SER A 587 -10.21 6.70 -19.39
C SER A 587 -10.21 8.20 -19.66
N ALA A 588 -10.18 8.99 -18.59
CA ALA A 588 -10.08 10.44 -18.61
C ALA A 588 -8.95 10.87 -17.66
N GLY A 589 -8.36 12.02 -17.95
CA GLY A 589 -7.53 12.77 -17.01
C GLY A 589 -7.85 14.25 -17.14
N ALA A 590 -7.71 14.99 -16.04
CA ALA A 590 -7.93 16.43 -15.98
C ALA A 590 -6.70 17.10 -15.35
N ALA A 591 -6.17 18.15 -15.99
CA ALA A 591 -5.04 18.93 -15.49
C ALA A 591 -4.92 20.26 -16.25
N ASP A 592 -4.36 21.28 -15.61
CA ASP A 592 -3.92 22.52 -16.26
C ASP A 592 -2.49 22.34 -16.80
N PHE A 593 -2.39 21.66 -17.95
CA PHE A 593 -1.10 21.24 -18.51
C PHE A 593 -0.32 22.38 -19.19
N ASP A 594 -0.99 23.45 -19.63
CA ASP A 594 -0.36 24.59 -20.28
C ASP A 594 -0.21 25.83 -19.37
N GLN A 595 -0.57 25.67 -18.09
CA GLN A 595 -0.43 26.64 -17.01
C GLN A 595 -1.18 27.95 -17.26
N ASP A 596 -2.30 27.90 -17.97
CA ASP A 596 -3.10 29.10 -18.25
C ASP A 596 -4.14 29.40 -17.15
N GLY A 597 -4.32 28.48 -16.20
CA GLY A 597 -5.23 28.57 -15.07
C GLY A 597 -6.57 27.88 -15.30
N ASP A 598 -6.80 27.28 -16.46
CA ASP A 598 -8.01 26.56 -16.81
C ASP A 598 -7.71 25.06 -16.93
N VAL A 599 -8.48 24.20 -16.24
CA VAL A 599 -8.23 22.76 -16.28
C VAL A 599 -8.72 22.16 -17.61
N ASP A 600 -7.86 21.38 -18.27
CA ASP A 600 -8.12 20.71 -19.54
C ASP A 600 -8.50 19.24 -19.36
N LEU A 601 -9.03 18.62 -20.42
CA LEU A 601 -9.44 17.22 -20.42
C LEU A 601 -8.70 16.39 -21.47
N VAL A 602 -8.14 15.26 -21.06
CA VAL A 602 -7.62 14.23 -21.96
C VAL A 602 -8.44 12.95 -21.85
N ILE A 603 -8.71 12.28 -22.98
CA ILE A 603 -9.36 10.96 -23.00
C ILE A 603 -8.55 9.93 -23.78
N ALA A 604 -8.41 8.73 -23.22
CA ALA A 604 -7.78 7.59 -23.88
C ALA A 604 -8.74 6.92 -24.87
N LYS A 605 -8.21 6.50 -26.04
CA LYS A 605 -8.99 5.82 -27.09
C LYS A 605 -8.29 4.55 -27.57
N ARG A 606 -9.07 3.56 -28.01
CA ARG A 606 -8.53 2.32 -28.59
C ARG A 606 -8.50 2.33 -30.11
N ASN A 607 -7.34 2.01 -30.69
CA ASN A 607 -7.06 2.02 -32.13
C ASN A 607 -7.30 3.39 -32.79
N ALA A 608 -7.06 4.46 -32.05
CA ALA A 608 -7.26 5.84 -32.47
C ALA A 608 -6.28 6.76 -31.74
N SER A 609 -6.23 8.02 -32.15
CA SER A 609 -5.54 9.03 -31.34
C SER A 609 -6.31 9.29 -30.06
N ILE A 610 -5.60 9.57 -28.96
CA ILE A 610 -6.21 10.22 -27.79
C ILE A 610 -6.83 11.56 -28.19
N LYS A 611 -7.72 12.11 -27.36
CA LYS A 611 -8.24 13.46 -27.53
C LYS A 611 -7.84 14.34 -26.36
N LEU A 612 -7.25 15.50 -26.67
CA LEU A 612 -7.02 16.59 -25.73
C LEU A 612 -8.02 17.71 -26.03
N PHE A 613 -8.86 18.03 -25.07
CA PHE A 613 -9.86 19.09 -25.09
C PHE A 613 -9.36 20.27 -24.26
N ILE A 614 -9.04 21.37 -24.96
CA ILE A 614 -8.52 22.60 -24.36
C ILE A 614 -9.67 23.48 -23.92
N ASN A 615 -9.72 23.84 -22.64
CA ASN A 615 -10.65 24.81 -22.06
C ASN A 615 -10.22 26.24 -22.44
N ASP A 616 -11.18 27.13 -22.67
CA ASP A 616 -10.92 28.52 -23.04
C ASP A 616 -11.15 29.53 -21.89
N GLY A 617 -11.24 29.00 -20.67
CA GLY A 617 -11.58 29.73 -19.44
C GLY A 617 -13.02 30.21 -19.33
N SER A 618 -13.85 29.95 -20.34
CA SER A 618 -15.31 30.12 -20.27
C SER A 618 -16.05 28.79 -20.13
N GLY A 619 -15.30 27.72 -19.88
CA GLY A 619 -15.80 26.36 -19.83
C GLY A 619 -16.14 25.78 -21.19
N ARG A 620 -15.62 26.34 -22.29
CA ARG A 620 -15.78 25.77 -23.64
C ARG A 620 -14.50 25.09 -24.08
N PHE A 621 -14.68 23.86 -24.55
CA PHE A 621 -13.63 22.99 -24.99
C PHE A 621 -13.44 23.00 -26.51
N SER A 622 -12.20 22.86 -26.95
CA SER A 622 -11.85 22.61 -28.35
C SER A 622 -10.80 21.50 -28.48
N ASP A 623 -10.86 20.71 -29.55
CA ASP A 623 -9.87 19.64 -29.78
C ASP A 623 -8.49 20.23 -30.12
N GLY A 624 -7.58 20.20 -29.14
CA GLY A 624 -6.20 20.69 -29.23
C GLY A 624 -5.19 19.60 -29.59
N THR A 625 -5.60 18.34 -29.73
CA THR A 625 -4.72 17.17 -29.88
C THR A 625 -3.61 17.38 -30.92
N LYS A 626 -3.96 17.86 -32.11
CA LYS A 626 -3.00 18.12 -33.19
C LYS A 626 -2.08 19.29 -32.90
N ALA A 627 -2.62 20.37 -32.31
CA ALA A 627 -1.87 21.58 -32.05
C ALA A 627 -0.80 21.36 -30.96
N ALA A 628 -1.14 20.55 -29.96
CA ALA A 628 -0.26 20.13 -28.87
C ALA A 628 0.77 19.06 -29.29
N GLY A 629 0.62 18.44 -30.46
CA GLY A 629 1.55 17.41 -30.95
C GLY A 629 1.25 15.99 -30.45
N LEU A 630 0.04 15.73 -29.97
CA LEU A 630 -0.40 14.46 -29.39
C LEU A 630 -1.09 13.51 -30.39
N GLU A 631 -1.07 13.81 -31.69
CA GLU A 631 -1.63 12.93 -32.73
C GLU A 631 -0.84 11.61 -32.80
N PHE A 632 -1.34 10.58 -32.11
CA PHE A 632 -0.70 9.28 -32.01
C PHE A 632 -1.72 8.15 -31.93
N VAL A 633 -1.81 7.35 -32.99
CA VAL A 633 -2.78 6.25 -33.07
C VAL A 633 -2.24 5.01 -32.35
N ALA A 634 -2.88 4.66 -31.24
CA ALA A 634 -2.57 3.47 -30.46
C ALA A 634 -3.84 2.87 -29.84
N SER A 635 -3.69 1.76 -29.12
CA SER A 635 -4.73 1.25 -28.25
C SER A 635 -4.43 1.62 -26.81
N THR A 636 -4.95 2.75 -26.35
CA THR A 636 -4.64 3.31 -25.02
C THR A 636 -5.72 2.96 -24.00
N ASN A 637 -5.32 2.47 -22.83
CA ASN A 637 -6.22 2.16 -21.72
C ASN A 637 -6.18 3.23 -20.62
N SER A 638 -5.00 3.74 -20.28
CA SER A 638 -4.78 4.75 -19.25
C SER A 638 -4.11 6.01 -19.77
N VAL A 639 -4.42 7.12 -19.10
CA VAL A 639 -3.76 8.42 -19.21
C VAL A 639 -3.36 8.86 -17.81
N VAL A 640 -2.13 9.32 -17.64
CA VAL A 640 -1.61 9.82 -16.36
C VAL A 640 -0.84 11.11 -16.62
N TRP A 641 -1.14 12.14 -15.82
CA TRP A 641 -0.38 13.39 -15.79
C TRP A 641 0.63 13.33 -14.65
N SER A 642 1.89 13.63 -14.92
CA SER A 642 2.95 13.65 -13.92
C SER A 642 4.12 14.47 -14.45
N ASP A 643 4.79 15.25 -13.61
CA ASP A 643 6.07 15.87 -13.94
C ASP A 643 7.17 14.80 -13.83
N MET A 644 7.58 14.20 -14.96
CA MET A 644 8.47 13.03 -14.97
C MET A 644 9.95 13.39 -15.08
N ASP A 645 10.27 14.61 -15.51
CA ASP A 645 11.65 15.12 -15.55
C ASP A 645 11.92 16.28 -14.59
N ASN A 646 10.95 16.56 -13.70
CA ASN A 646 11.05 17.46 -12.56
C ASN A 646 11.37 18.90 -13.00
N ASP A 647 10.76 19.34 -14.10
CA ASP A 647 10.97 20.65 -14.70
C ASP A 647 9.84 21.66 -14.38
N GLY A 648 8.79 21.20 -13.70
CA GLY A 648 7.64 22.00 -13.29
C GLY A 648 6.50 22.03 -14.30
N ASP A 649 6.57 21.26 -15.40
CA ASP A 649 5.49 21.06 -16.36
C ASP A 649 4.92 19.64 -16.27
N LEU A 650 3.60 19.47 -16.32
CA LEU A 650 3.01 18.13 -16.33
C LEU A 650 3.24 17.45 -17.69
N ASP A 651 3.85 16.27 -17.66
CA ASP A 651 3.95 15.35 -18.79
C ASP A 651 2.75 14.42 -18.88
N LEU A 652 2.56 13.83 -20.06
CA LEU A 652 1.50 12.86 -20.30
C LEU A 652 2.07 11.46 -20.57
N LEU A 653 1.67 10.49 -19.76
CA LEU A 653 1.97 9.08 -19.93
C LEU A 653 0.74 8.34 -20.45
N LEU A 654 0.94 7.50 -21.47
CA LEU A 654 -0.09 6.63 -22.04
C LEU A 654 0.24 5.17 -21.78
N GLY A 655 -0.68 4.43 -21.16
CA GLY A 655 -0.61 2.97 -21.09
C GLY A 655 -1.19 2.33 -22.34
N CYS A 656 -0.33 1.92 -23.28
CA CYS A 656 -0.76 1.33 -24.55
C CYS A 656 -0.73 -0.20 -24.52
N THR A 657 -1.86 -0.83 -24.85
CA THR A 657 -1.99 -2.28 -25.01
C THR A 657 -1.87 -2.71 -26.47
N ALA A 658 -1.79 -4.02 -26.70
CA ALA A 658 -1.61 -4.60 -28.03
C ALA A 658 -2.83 -4.29 -28.92
N SER A 659 -2.55 -3.99 -30.18
CA SER A 659 -3.54 -3.59 -31.17
C SER A 659 -3.30 -4.30 -32.51
N THR A 660 -4.18 -4.09 -33.48
CA THR A 660 -3.98 -4.64 -34.84
C THR A 660 -2.83 -3.96 -35.61
N THR A 661 -2.44 -2.75 -35.18
CA THR A 661 -1.45 -1.90 -35.82
C THR A 661 -0.10 -1.90 -35.10
N ASP A 662 -0.10 -2.19 -33.80
CA ASP A 662 1.09 -2.33 -32.97
C ASP A 662 0.91 -3.52 -32.01
N SER A 663 1.75 -4.53 -32.19
CA SER A 663 1.73 -5.75 -31.37
C SER A 663 2.66 -5.67 -30.15
N SER A 664 3.40 -4.58 -29.96
CA SER A 664 4.38 -4.41 -28.88
C SER A 664 3.84 -3.39 -27.87
N PRO A 665 3.09 -3.84 -26.86
CA PRO A 665 2.43 -2.95 -25.93
C PRO A 665 3.47 -2.32 -24.98
N THR A 666 3.36 -1.01 -24.76
CA THR A 666 4.40 -0.19 -24.11
C THR A 666 3.79 1.05 -23.47
N ILE A 667 4.53 1.68 -22.58
CA ILE A 667 4.23 3.02 -22.10
C ILE A 667 4.72 4.04 -23.13
N VAL A 668 3.93 5.05 -23.48
CA VAL A 668 4.36 6.15 -24.35
C VAL A 668 4.39 7.43 -23.55
N PHE A 669 5.50 8.16 -23.64
CA PHE A 669 5.67 9.44 -22.97
C PHE A 669 5.48 10.59 -23.95
N PHE A 670 4.83 11.64 -23.48
CA PHE A 670 4.75 12.94 -24.12
C PHE A 670 5.31 13.96 -23.13
N GLU A 671 6.54 14.36 -23.39
CA GLU A 671 7.28 15.37 -22.62
C GLU A 671 6.71 16.74 -22.96
N ASN A 672 6.19 17.45 -21.96
CA ASN A 672 5.75 18.84 -22.11
C ASN A 672 6.98 19.74 -22.32
N GLN A 673 6.80 20.88 -22.98
CA GLN A 673 7.91 21.77 -23.34
C GLN A 673 7.71 23.17 -22.75
N GLY A 674 6.85 23.30 -21.73
CA GLY A 674 6.44 24.56 -21.10
C GLY A 674 5.79 25.56 -22.03
N ASN A 675 5.23 25.09 -23.16
CA ASN A 675 4.59 25.96 -24.16
C ASN A 675 3.30 25.38 -24.73
N GLY A 676 2.67 24.45 -24.01
CA GLY A 676 1.45 23.76 -24.43
C GLY A 676 1.68 22.77 -25.59
N LYS A 677 2.91 22.29 -25.77
CA LYS A 677 3.28 21.32 -26.81
C LYS A 677 4.13 20.21 -26.25
N PHE A 678 3.98 19.05 -26.86
CA PHE A 678 4.65 17.83 -26.42
C PHE A 678 5.63 17.30 -27.45
N ASN A 679 6.74 16.76 -26.95
CA ASN A 679 7.62 15.87 -27.68
C ASN A 679 7.32 14.42 -27.31
N ARG A 680 6.99 13.60 -28.32
CA ARG A 680 6.81 12.16 -28.09
C ARG A 680 8.15 11.48 -27.83
N ARG A 681 8.22 10.72 -26.75
CA ARG A 681 9.36 9.85 -26.41
C ARG A 681 8.91 8.39 -26.36
N GLU A 682 9.62 7.55 -27.10
CA GLU A 682 9.42 6.10 -27.02
C GLU A 682 10.12 5.60 -25.75
N SER A 683 9.37 5.08 -24.79
CA SER A 683 9.95 4.58 -23.54
C SER A 683 10.69 3.24 -23.74
N GLY A 684 10.14 2.37 -24.59
CA GLY A 684 10.56 0.96 -24.67
C GLY A 684 10.22 0.14 -23.42
N LEU A 685 9.48 0.71 -22.48
CA LEU A 685 9.05 0.06 -21.24
C LEU A 685 7.80 -0.78 -21.53
N PRO A 686 7.84 -2.11 -21.37
CA PRO A 686 6.71 -2.97 -21.65
C PRO A 686 5.56 -2.73 -20.67
N MET A 687 4.34 -2.74 -21.20
CA MET A 687 3.08 -2.72 -20.47
C MET A 687 2.02 -3.36 -21.36
N ASP A 688 1.18 -4.25 -20.84
CA ASP A 688 0.01 -4.76 -21.56
C ASP A 688 -1.30 -4.75 -20.75
N GLY A 689 -1.28 -4.13 -19.56
CA GLY A 689 -2.41 -3.92 -18.65
C GLY A 689 -3.31 -2.69 -18.93
N TYR A 690 -4.17 -2.37 -17.96
CA TYR A 690 -5.05 -1.20 -18.00
C TYR A 690 -4.54 -0.04 -17.16
N SER A 691 -4.07 -0.31 -15.94
CA SER A 691 -3.66 0.71 -14.99
C SER A 691 -2.16 1.01 -15.05
N LEU A 692 -1.84 2.28 -14.86
CA LEU A 692 -0.48 2.82 -14.76
C LEU A 692 -0.49 3.76 -13.55
N LEU A 693 0.43 3.56 -12.61
CA LEU A 693 0.59 4.44 -11.45
C LEU A 693 1.93 5.17 -11.53
N THR A 694 1.94 6.43 -11.12
CA THR A 694 3.14 7.25 -10.95
C THR A 694 3.18 7.79 -9.53
N SER A 695 4.32 7.64 -8.86
CA SER A 695 4.57 8.13 -7.50
C SER A 695 6.06 8.02 -7.22
N ASP A 696 6.56 8.74 -6.23
CA ASP A 696 7.95 8.61 -5.76
C ASP A 696 8.05 7.45 -4.76
N PHE A 697 8.20 6.21 -5.27
CA PHE A 697 8.11 5.00 -4.43
C PHE A 697 9.35 4.77 -3.56
N ASP A 698 10.48 5.40 -3.90
CA ASP A 698 11.70 5.38 -3.09
C ASP A 698 12.06 6.74 -2.45
N ASN A 699 11.12 7.69 -2.45
CA ASN A 699 11.25 8.97 -1.79
C ASN A 699 12.50 9.77 -2.24
N ASP A 700 13.01 9.57 -3.46
CA ASP A 700 14.26 10.17 -3.93
C ASP A 700 14.10 11.55 -4.59
N GLY A 701 12.86 11.95 -4.87
CA GLY A 701 12.47 13.21 -5.49
C GLY A 701 11.95 13.07 -6.92
N ASP A 702 12.09 11.89 -7.54
CA ASP A 702 11.64 11.65 -8.91
C ASP A 702 10.43 10.68 -8.92
N HIS A 703 9.39 11.00 -9.69
CA HIS A 703 8.26 10.06 -9.83
C HIS A 703 8.67 8.80 -10.61
N ASP A 704 8.43 7.65 -10.01
CA ASP A 704 8.58 6.31 -10.55
C ASP A 704 7.31 5.82 -11.26
N ILE A 705 7.39 4.62 -11.85
CA ILE A 705 6.27 4.02 -12.58
C ILE A 705 6.01 2.60 -12.10
N LEU A 706 4.75 2.30 -11.77
CA LEU A 706 4.26 0.93 -11.68
C LEU A 706 3.37 0.59 -12.88
N ALA A 707 3.87 -0.29 -13.75
CA ALA A 707 3.17 -0.74 -14.94
C ALA A 707 2.45 -2.07 -14.69
N THR A 708 1.13 -2.12 -14.91
CA THR A 708 0.39 -3.38 -14.84
C THR A 708 0.57 -4.22 -16.11
N GLN A 709 0.54 -5.54 -15.97
CA GLN A 709 0.59 -6.49 -17.10
C GLN A 709 -0.62 -7.44 -17.02
N GLU A 710 -1.21 -7.79 -18.15
CA GLU A 710 -2.23 -8.84 -18.22
C GLU A 710 -1.59 -10.24 -18.27
N LYS A 711 -0.52 -10.37 -19.05
CA LYS A 711 0.06 -11.69 -19.36
C LYS A 711 1.16 -12.13 -18.40
N ASP A 712 1.83 -11.16 -17.79
CA ASP A 712 3.00 -11.29 -16.93
C ASP A 712 2.79 -10.56 -15.59
N TYR A 713 3.87 -10.29 -14.87
CA TYR A 713 3.87 -9.57 -13.60
C TYR A 713 3.95 -8.05 -13.82
N SER A 714 3.30 -7.27 -12.95
CA SER A 714 3.55 -5.84 -12.88
C SER A 714 5.04 -5.54 -12.71
N ILE A 715 5.46 -4.40 -13.26
CA ILE A 715 6.86 -3.99 -13.27
C ILE A 715 6.96 -2.62 -12.62
N LEU A 716 7.76 -2.53 -11.56
CA LEU A 716 8.17 -1.28 -10.95
C LEU A 716 9.41 -0.76 -11.69
N TYR A 717 9.35 0.47 -12.16
CA TYR A 717 10.44 1.18 -12.81
C TYR A 717 10.83 2.39 -11.97
N LEU A 718 12.07 2.39 -11.49
CA LEU A 718 12.67 3.57 -10.88
C LEU A 718 13.04 4.58 -11.96
N ASN A 719 12.66 5.84 -11.73
CA ASN A 719 13.14 6.97 -12.50
C ASN A 719 14.57 7.30 -12.08
N LEU A 720 15.46 7.48 -13.04
CA LEU A 720 16.87 7.78 -12.82
C LEU A 720 17.23 9.18 -13.32
N GLY A 721 16.20 10.00 -13.58
CA GLY A 721 16.29 11.29 -14.24
C GLY A 721 16.60 11.21 -15.75
N ASP A 722 16.44 12.34 -16.43
CA ASP A 722 16.60 12.49 -17.89
C ASP A 722 15.84 11.43 -18.72
N TRP A 723 14.61 11.05 -18.31
CA TRP A 723 13.81 10.03 -19.00
C TRP A 723 14.48 8.63 -19.04
N LYS A 724 15.33 8.31 -18.06
CA LYS A 724 15.94 6.98 -17.93
C LYS A 724 15.27 6.21 -16.81
N PHE A 725 14.96 4.94 -17.07
CA PHE A 725 14.25 4.09 -16.12
C PHE A 725 14.96 2.74 -15.94
N SER A 726 14.90 2.19 -14.74
CA SER A 726 15.35 0.82 -14.45
C SER A 726 14.27 0.01 -13.77
N SER A 727 14.01 -1.20 -14.28
CA SER A 727 13.12 -2.14 -13.61
C SER A 727 13.74 -2.67 -12.32
N VAL A 728 12.98 -2.66 -11.24
CA VAL A 728 13.36 -3.30 -9.98
C VAL A 728 12.90 -4.75 -10.01
N GLU A 729 13.84 -5.66 -9.88
CA GLU A 729 13.56 -7.09 -9.75
C GLU A 729 13.42 -7.44 -8.26
N GLU A 730 12.53 -8.39 -7.94
CA GLU A 730 12.36 -8.90 -6.57
C GLU A 730 11.97 -7.82 -5.53
N SER A 731 11.34 -6.72 -5.96
CA SER A 731 10.82 -5.70 -5.04
C SER A 731 9.59 -6.19 -4.25
N GLY A 732 8.91 -7.24 -4.72
CA GLY A 732 7.62 -7.66 -4.16
C GLY A 732 6.42 -6.97 -4.82
N ALA A 733 6.65 -5.89 -5.59
CA ALA A 733 5.62 -5.23 -6.39
C ALA A 733 5.22 -6.03 -7.64
N GLN A 734 5.91 -7.14 -7.92
CA GLN A 734 5.63 -8.03 -9.04
C GLN A 734 4.40 -8.88 -8.72
N VAL A 735 3.22 -8.30 -8.93
CA VAL A 735 1.93 -8.98 -8.88
C VAL A 735 1.66 -9.57 -10.24
N HIS A 736 1.33 -10.86 -10.30
CA HIS A 736 0.92 -11.47 -11.55
C HIS A 736 -0.41 -10.85 -12.00
N GLY A 737 -0.37 -9.93 -12.96
CA GLY A 737 -1.41 -8.92 -13.07
C GLY A 737 -2.75 -9.41 -13.65
N GLY A 738 -2.78 -10.49 -14.45
CA GLY A 738 -4.07 -11.09 -14.83
C GLY A 738 -4.99 -10.12 -15.59
N ASP A 739 -6.05 -9.61 -14.98
CA ASP A 739 -6.88 -8.53 -15.53
C ASP A 739 -7.03 -7.38 -14.51
N ILE A 740 -5.91 -6.75 -14.10
CA ILE A 740 -5.94 -5.53 -13.28
C ILE A 740 -6.59 -4.40 -14.07
N ARG A 741 -7.71 -3.90 -13.55
CA ARG A 741 -8.49 -2.82 -14.15
C ARG A 741 -8.13 -1.50 -13.52
N GLY A 742 -8.50 -1.31 -12.26
CA GLY A 742 -8.16 -0.13 -11.46
C GLY A 742 -6.98 -0.40 -10.52
N ALA A 743 -6.25 0.66 -10.20
CA ALA A 743 -5.24 0.66 -9.16
C ALA A 743 -5.15 2.08 -8.56
N ALA A 744 -4.84 2.17 -7.27
CA ALA A 744 -4.78 3.42 -6.52
C ALA A 744 -3.62 3.40 -5.53
N LEU A 745 -3.16 4.59 -5.17
CA LEU A 745 -2.16 4.84 -4.13
C LEU A 745 -2.83 5.27 -2.83
N ILE A 746 -2.23 4.85 -1.72
CA ILE A 746 -2.60 5.17 -0.33
C ILE A 746 -1.31 5.10 0.52
N ASP A 747 -1.27 5.72 1.68
CA ASP A 747 -0.25 5.47 2.71
C ASP A 747 -1.03 5.12 3.99
N ASP A 748 -1.33 3.83 4.16
CA ASP A 748 -2.29 3.33 5.18
C ASP A 748 -1.73 3.37 6.60
N ASP A 749 -0.41 3.29 6.77
CA ASP A 749 0.26 3.31 8.07
C ASP A 749 0.96 4.64 8.39
N ASP A 750 0.75 5.67 7.57
CA ASP A 750 1.21 7.04 7.74
C ASP A 750 2.74 7.14 7.90
N ASP A 751 3.48 6.28 7.21
CA ASP A 751 4.93 6.17 7.36
C ASP A 751 5.72 6.94 6.30
N GLY A 752 5.04 7.41 5.24
CA GLY A 752 5.60 8.17 4.14
C GLY A 752 6.00 7.36 2.92
N ASP A 753 5.74 6.05 2.92
CA ASP A 753 5.91 5.18 1.78
C ASP A 753 4.55 4.94 1.10
N GLN A 754 4.51 5.04 -0.24
CA GLN A 754 3.26 4.91 -0.98
C GLN A 754 2.90 3.43 -1.21
N ASP A 755 1.80 2.99 -0.61
CA ASP A 755 1.17 1.69 -0.78
C ASP A 755 0.32 1.62 -2.05
N ILE A 756 0.03 0.39 -2.49
CA ILE A 756 -0.70 0.15 -3.74
C ILE A 756 -1.87 -0.80 -3.51
N ILE A 757 -3.05 -0.41 -3.98
CA ILE A 757 -4.21 -1.29 -4.09
C ILE A 757 -4.51 -1.54 -5.56
N MET A 758 -4.75 -2.80 -5.96
CA MET A 758 -5.06 -3.21 -7.33
C MET A 758 -6.37 -4.00 -7.41
N MET A 759 -7.27 -3.56 -8.28
CA MET A 759 -8.54 -4.23 -8.58
C MET A 759 -8.35 -5.24 -9.70
N ARG A 760 -8.50 -6.53 -9.36
CA ARG A 760 -8.43 -7.62 -10.34
C ARG A 760 -9.82 -8.01 -10.81
N SER A 761 -10.06 -7.89 -12.11
CA SER A 761 -11.31 -8.34 -12.72
C SER A 761 -11.37 -9.86 -12.85
N ASP A 762 -10.23 -10.54 -12.83
CA ASP A 762 -10.10 -11.98 -12.98
C ASP A 762 -9.99 -12.75 -11.65
N MET A 763 -9.73 -12.05 -10.53
CA MET A 763 -9.49 -12.66 -9.22
C MET A 763 -9.81 -11.69 -8.06
N LEU A 764 -9.28 -11.98 -6.87
CA LEU A 764 -9.34 -11.14 -5.69
C LEU A 764 -8.42 -9.90 -5.85
N ASN A 765 -8.77 -8.84 -5.15
CA ASN A 765 -7.97 -7.62 -5.09
C ASN A 765 -6.60 -7.89 -4.46
N VAL A 766 -5.65 -7.00 -4.70
CA VAL A 766 -4.31 -7.06 -4.10
C VAL A 766 -4.01 -5.75 -3.39
N PHE A 767 -3.44 -5.84 -2.19
CA PHE A 767 -2.91 -4.70 -1.44
C PHE A 767 -1.46 -4.95 -1.09
N LEU A 768 -0.59 -4.05 -1.54
CA LEU A 768 0.84 -4.09 -1.33
C LEU A 768 1.23 -2.93 -0.43
N ARG A 769 1.80 -3.25 0.73
CA ARG A 769 2.41 -2.25 1.60
C ARG A 769 3.85 -2.00 1.21
N ASN A 770 4.24 -0.75 1.01
CA ASN A 770 5.62 -0.33 0.80
C ASN A 770 6.32 -0.20 2.15
N ASN A 771 7.43 -0.89 2.34
CA ASN A 771 8.19 -0.96 3.60
C ASN A 771 9.64 -0.48 3.38
N LEU A 772 9.87 0.45 2.44
CA LEU A 772 11.21 0.81 2.01
C LEU A 772 11.89 1.78 2.98
N ASP A 773 12.63 1.21 3.91
CA ASP A 773 13.54 2.01 4.75
C ASP A 773 14.89 2.27 4.04
N ASN A 774 14.92 3.27 3.15
CA ASN A 774 16.16 3.75 2.54
C ASN A 774 16.73 5.02 3.23
N GLY A 775 16.01 5.53 4.24
CA GLY A 775 16.33 6.74 4.99
C GLY A 775 16.22 8.04 4.19
N ASN A 776 15.52 8.03 3.07
CA ASN A 776 15.09 9.24 2.40
C ASN A 776 13.95 9.91 3.19
N HIS A 777 13.69 11.16 2.85
CA HIS A 777 12.71 12.03 3.49
C HIS A 777 11.51 12.21 2.60
N TYR A 778 10.36 12.52 3.20
CA TYR A 778 9.13 12.81 2.46
C TYR A 778 8.42 14.05 3.02
N LEU A 779 7.43 14.53 2.29
CA LEU A 779 6.42 15.46 2.77
C LEU A 779 5.07 15.06 2.18
N LYS A 780 4.07 14.82 3.05
CA LYS A 780 2.68 14.65 2.63
C LYS A 780 1.92 15.96 2.78
N ILE A 781 1.02 16.26 1.85
CA ILE A 781 0.24 17.49 1.85
C ILE A 781 -1.23 17.20 1.65
N VAL A 782 -2.03 17.49 2.69
CA VAL A 782 -3.49 17.51 2.63
C VAL A 782 -3.95 18.88 2.18
N VAL A 783 -4.76 18.95 1.14
CA VAL A 783 -5.20 20.23 0.54
C VAL A 783 -6.71 20.38 0.70
N HIS A 784 -7.15 21.35 1.50
CA HIS A 784 -8.55 21.80 1.47
C HIS A 784 -8.78 22.81 0.36
N GLY A 785 -9.94 22.75 -0.28
CA GLY A 785 -10.29 23.61 -1.41
C GLY A 785 -10.86 24.96 -1.00
N PRO A 786 -11.06 25.87 -1.98
CA PRO A 786 -11.83 27.09 -1.80
C PRO A 786 -13.26 26.83 -1.33
N ALA A 787 -13.92 27.89 -0.84
CA ALA A 787 -15.31 27.89 -0.39
C ALA A 787 -15.69 26.89 0.74
N GLY A 788 -14.73 26.14 1.28
CA GLY A 788 -14.98 25.13 2.31
C GLY A 788 -14.94 23.69 1.77
N SER A 789 -14.58 23.49 0.50
CA SER A 789 -14.46 22.18 -0.11
C SER A 789 -13.48 21.27 0.64
N ALA A 790 -13.88 20.02 0.90
CA ALA A 790 -13.07 19.03 1.61
C ALA A 790 -11.69 18.83 0.96
N VAL A 791 -11.63 18.81 -0.38
CA VAL A 791 -10.43 18.53 -1.18
C VAL A 791 -10.22 19.60 -2.25
N GLY A 792 -9.03 20.17 -2.31
CA GLY A 792 -8.68 21.25 -3.25
C GLY A 792 -8.21 20.77 -4.62
N TYR A 793 -9.02 20.00 -5.35
CA TYR A 793 -8.69 19.58 -6.73
C TYR A 793 -8.32 20.78 -7.64
N GLY A 794 -7.33 20.61 -8.50
CA GLY A 794 -6.72 21.64 -9.33
C GLY A 794 -5.67 22.51 -8.62
N THR A 795 -5.42 22.29 -7.32
CA THR A 795 -4.36 22.99 -6.59
C THR A 795 -2.99 22.55 -7.08
N LYS A 796 -2.15 23.52 -7.41
CA LYS A 796 -0.77 23.32 -7.87
C LYS A 796 0.21 23.54 -6.72
N ILE A 797 1.19 22.65 -6.55
CA ILE A 797 2.18 22.72 -5.48
C ILE A 797 3.58 22.56 -6.04
N TRP A 798 4.46 23.51 -5.70
CA TRP A 798 5.90 23.46 -5.98
C TRP A 798 6.67 23.39 -4.67
N LEU A 799 7.60 22.44 -4.59
CA LEU A 799 8.57 22.33 -3.52
C LEU A 799 9.95 22.74 -4.04
N TYR A 800 10.67 23.55 -3.27
CA TYR A 800 12.01 24.01 -3.58
C TYR A 800 12.97 23.64 -2.46
N ARG A 801 14.27 23.56 -2.77
CA ARG A 801 15.29 23.43 -1.73
C ARG A 801 15.18 24.56 -0.69
N PRO A 802 15.44 24.29 0.60
CA PRO A 802 15.38 25.31 1.65
C PRO A 802 16.19 26.57 1.33
N GLY A 803 15.55 27.73 1.38
CA GLY A 803 16.18 29.03 1.08
C GLY A 803 16.14 29.44 -0.40
N HIS A 804 15.61 28.59 -1.28
CA HIS A 804 15.50 28.81 -2.72
C HIS A 804 14.04 28.93 -3.21
N PHE A 805 13.12 29.34 -2.32
CA PHE A 805 11.71 29.59 -2.66
C PHE A 805 11.51 30.27 -4.02
N ASN A 806 10.72 29.61 -4.89
CA ASN A 806 10.32 30.10 -6.21
C ASN A 806 11.52 30.34 -7.16
N ASP A 807 12.57 29.53 -7.02
CA ASP A 807 13.71 29.46 -7.93
C ASP A 807 13.68 28.12 -8.68
N PRO A 808 13.35 28.09 -9.98
CA PRO A 808 13.15 26.85 -10.73
C PRO A 808 14.43 25.99 -10.83
N ASP A 809 15.62 26.59 -10.72
CA ASP A 809 16.89 25.84 -10.69
C ASP A 809 17.03 24.95 -9.43
N TYR A 810 16.13 25.12 -8.46
CA TYR A 810 16.12 24.45 -7.16
C TYR A 810 14.78 23.77 -6.86
N LEU A 811 13.96 23.53 -7.88
CA LEU A 811 12.76 22.71 -7.77
C LEU A 811 13.15 21.31 -7.25
N LEU A 812 12.37 20.82 -6.29
CA LEU A 812 12.44 19.46 -5.76
C LEU A 812 11.30 18.60 -6.31
N GLY A 813 10.15 19.20 -6.57
CA GLY A 813 8.98 18.51 -7.10
C GLY A 813 7.87 19.48 -7.42
N TYR A 814 7.07 19.13 -8.42
CA TYR A 814 5.83 19.80 -8.77
C TYR A 814 4.71 18.78 -8.94
N GLN A 815 3.54 19.07 -8.37
CA GLN A 815 2.33 18.29 -8.58
C GLN A 815 1.10 19.19 -8.66
N GLU A 816 0.12 18.76 -9.44
CA GLU A 816 -1.25 19.27 -9.41
C GLU A 816 -2.14 18.21 -8.74
N LEU A 817 -2.98 18.62 -7.79
CA LEU A 817 -3.94 17.72 -7.15
C LEU A 817 -5.07 17.38 -8.11
N GLN A 818 -5.02 16.18 -8.68
CA GLN A 818 -5.95 15.71 -9.69
C GLN A 818 -7.00 14.77 -9.09
N ALA A 819 -8.18 14.78 -9.68
CA ALA A 819 -9.21 13.80 -9.36
C ALA A 819 -9.28 12.71 -10.44
N GLY A 820 -9.26 11.46 -9.98
CA GLY A 820 -9.10 10.32 -10.85
C GLY A 820 -7.66 10.19 -11.40
N GLY A 821 -7.37 9.05 -12.02
CA GLY A 821 -6.03 8.79 -12.57
C GLY A 821 -5.93 7.42 -13.20
N GLY A 822 -5.06 7.30 -14.21
CA GLY A 822 -4.79 6.03 -14.88
C GLY A 822 -6.00 5.48 -15.62
N HIS A 823 -6.60 4.42 -15.10
CA HIS A 823 -7.81 3.79 -15.64
C HIS A 823 -8.84 3.60 -14.53
N ILE A 824 -9.99 4.27 -14.64
CA ILE A 824 -11.18 4.11 -13.76
C ILE A 824 -10.88 4.13 -12.25
N SER A 825 -9.85 4.87 -11.85
CA SER A 825 -9.34 4.86 -10.49
C SER A 825 -9.15 6.28 -9.97
N GLN A 826 -9.13 6.43 -8.64
CA GLN A 826 -8.74 7.64 -7.93
C GLN A 826 -7.87 7.21 -6.74
N SER A 827 -6.63 7.70 -6.69
CA SER A 827 -5.74 7.58 -5.53
C SER A 827 -6.17 8.52 -4.40
N SER A 828 -5.59 8.34 -3.22
CA SER A 828 -5.73 9.28 -2.11
C SER A 828 -5.49 10.73 -2.58
N PRO A 829 -6.32 11.71 -2.15
CA PRO A 829 -6.11 13.12 -2.47
C PRO A 829 -4.96 13.76 -1.66
N VAL A 830 -4.27 12.98 -0.82
CA VAL A 830 -3.07 13.45 -0.11
C VAL A 830 -1.87 13.39 -1.06
N LEU A 831 -1.31 14.55 -1.39
CA LEU A 831 -0.13 14.63 -2.24
C LEU A 831 1.10 14.16 -1.46
N HIS A 832 1.98 13.42 -2.13
CA HIS A 832 3.19 12.87 -1.55
C HIS A 832 4.40 13.33 -2.37
N PHE A 833 5.42 13.85 -1.69
CA PHE A 833 6.68 14.25 -2.29
C PHE A 833 7.84 13.57 -1.57
N GLY A 834 8.66 12.81 -2.29
CA GLY A 834 9.99 12.48 -1.78
C GLY A 834 10.91 13.69 -1.81
N LEU A 835 11.79 13.76 -0.82
CA LEU A 835 12.74 14.85 -0.60
C LEU A 835 14.19 14.32 -0.64
N GLY A 836 14.38 13.03 -0.89
CA GLY A 836 15.68 12.38 -0.87
C GLY A 836 16.39 12.60 0.46
N ARG A 837 17.49 13.34 0.44
CA ARG A 837 18.28 13.65 1.65
C ARG A 837 18.08 15.07 2.18
N GLU A 838 17.15 15.83 1.63
CA GLU A 838 16.82 17.16 2.12
C GLU A 838 16.00 17.05 3.41
N ASN A 839 16.39 17.77 4.46
CA ASN A 839 15.69 17.73 5.76
C ASN A 839 14.51 18.74 5.83
N GLY A 840 14.00 19.17 4.68
CA GLY A 840 12.94 20.16 4.56
C GLY A 840 12.91 20.85 3.20
N CYS A 841 11.92 21.72 3.00
CA CYS A 841 11.70 22.43 1.74
C CYS A 841 11.10 23.84 1.94
N ASP A 842 11.10 24.62 0.87
CA ASP A 842 10.30 25.83 0.69
C ASP A 842 9.08 25.46 -0.20
N LEU A 843 7.86 25.77 0.22
CA LEU A 843 6.61 25.33 -0.43
C LEU A 843 5.82 26.53 -0.97
N LEU A 844 5.40 26.46 -2.23
CA LEU A 844 4.41 27.34 -2.84
C LEU A 844 3.21 26.52 -3.31
N ALA A 845 2.00 26.96 -2.98
CA ALA A 845 0.77 26.38 -3.51
C ALA A 845 -0.13 27.46 -4.13
N GLN A 846 -0.79 27.12 -5.23
CA GLN A 846 -1.80 27.94 -5.90
C GLN A 846 -3.11 27.13 -5.99
N PHE A 847 -4.16 27.64 -5.36
CA PHE A 847 -5.49 27.01 -5.36
C PHE A 847 -6.26 27.35 -6.64
N SER A 848 -7.33 26.61 -6.92
CA SER A 848 -8.20 26.81 -8.09
C SER A 848 -8.82 28.21 -8.17
N ASP A 849 -9.09 28.86 -7.03
CA ASP A 849 -9.57 30.25 -6.99
C ASP A 849 -8.48 31.32 -7.25
N GLY A 850 -7.25 30.89 -7.54
CA GLY A 850 -6.08 31.73 -7.78
C GLY A 850 -5.45 32.31 -6.51
N SER A 851 -5.92 31.91 -5.33
CA SER A 851 -5.24 32.26 -4.08
C SER A 851 -3.96 31.44 -3.89
N PHE A 852 -3.05 31.93 -3.04
CA PHE A 852 -1.74 31.30 -2.82
C PHE A 852 -1.50 31.02 -1.34
N TYR A 853 -0.78 29.93 -1.08
CA TYR A 853 -0.15 29.61 0.20
C TYR A 853 1.37 29.50 0.01
N ALA A 854 2.13 29.99 0.97
CA ALA A 854 3.59 29.95 0.91
C ALA A 854 4.20 29.67 2.30
N ALA A 855 5.10 28.69 2.36
CA ALA A 855 5.87 28.34 3.55
C ALA A 855 7.36 28.22 3.20
N ARG A 856 8.23 28.51 4.17
CA ARG A 856 9.69 28.41 4.01
C ARG A 856 10.27 27.59 5.15
N GLY A 857 11.25 26.73 4.84
CA GLY A 857 11.87 25.84 5.81
C GLY A 857 10.87 24.90 6.50
N THR A 858 9.89 24.40 5.74
CA THR A 858 9.00 23.31 6.16
C THR A 858 9.85 22.08 6.42
N SER A 859 9.71 21.44 7.59
CA SER A 859 10.43 20.19 7.91
C SER A 859 9.91 19.02 7.07
N CYS A 860 10.76 18.01 6.87
CA CYS A 860 10.38 16.73 6.28
C CYS A 860 9.66 15.80 7.29
N ASP A 861 9.30 14.60 6.82
CA ASP A 861 8.78 13.45 7.57
C ASP A 861 7.49 13.79 8.34
N GLN A 862 6.57 14.49 7.66
CA GLN A 862 5.30 14.90 8.24
C GLN A 862 4.20 15.03 7.17
N THR A 863 2.96 15.06 7.66
CA THR A 863 1.77 15.47 6.92
C THR A 863 1.43 16.94 7.22
N LEU A 864 1.37 17.78 6.19
CA LEU A 864 1.03 19.19 6.28
C LEU A 864 -0.35 19.45 5.68
N THR A 865 -1.26 20.02 6.45
CA THR A 865 -2.55 20.50 5.92
C THR A 865 -2.45 21.97 5.47
N ILE A 866 -2.87 22.25 4.24
CA ILE A 866 -2.97 23.60 3.68
C ILE A 866 -4.41 23.91 3.24
N ALA A 867 -4.76 25.20 3.25
CA ALA A 867 -6.06 25.68 2.81
C ALA A 867 -5.94 27.12 2.27
N PRO A 868 -6.88 27.58 1.42
CA PRO A 868 -6.93 28.95 0.96
C PRO A 868 -6.98 29.94 2.12
N PRO A 869 -6.28 31.09 2.02
CA PRO A 869 -6.32 32.10 3.06
C PRO A 869 -7.74 32.67 3.23
N VAL A 870 -8.31 32.53 4.43
CA VAL A 870 -9.61 33.15 4.76
C VAL A 870 -9.45 34.67 4.81
N PHE A 871 -9.87 35.36 3.74
CA PHE A 871 -9.94 36.81 3.73
C PHE A 871 -11.07 37.29 4.64
N VAL A 872 -10.79 37.47 5.93
CA VAL A 872 -11.74 38.09 6.86
C VAL A 872 -11.97 39.54 6.41
N LYS A 873 -13.07 39.80 5.69
CA LYS A 873 -13.60 41.15 5.48
C LYS A 873 -14.12 41.71 6.82
N SER A 874 -13.21 42.02 7.73
CA SER A 874 -13.56 42.83 8.90
C SER A 874 -13.87 44.24 8.42
N PRO A 875 -15.04 44.82 8.72
CA PRO A 875 -15.32 46.24 8.43
C PRO A 875 -14.33 47.19 9.13
N ARG A 876 -13.53 46.68 10.08
CA ARG A 876 -12.48 47.42 10.80
C ARG A 876 -11.05 47.07 10.36
N ILE A 877 -10.86 46.04 9.56
CA ILE A 877 -9.56 45.64 9.01
C ILE A 877 -9.78 45.23 7.55
N ALA A 878 -10.13 46.21 6.72
CA ALA A 878 -9.70 46.15 5.33
C ALA A 878 -8.22 46.56 5.37
N SER A 879 -7.31 45.58 5.46
CA SER A 879 -5.87 45.78 5.36
C SER A 879 -5.56 46.29 3.95
N LEU A 880 -5.51 47.61 3.81
CA LEU A 880 -4.97 48.26 2.62
C LEU A 880 -3.47 47.93 2.55
N ILE A 881 -3.10 46.92 1.75
CA ILE A 881 -1.74 46.81 1.25
C ILE A 881 -1.49 48.07 0.42
N SER A 882 -0.58 48.92 0.89
CA SER A 882 -0.14 50.08 0.13
C SER A 882 1.26 49.82 -0.38
N TYR A 883 1.43 49.96 -1.70
CA TYR A 883 2.74 50.01 -2.32
C TYR A 883 3.53 51.17 -1.73
N VAL A 884 4.64 50.87 -1.04
CA VAL A 884 5.52 51.88 -0.45
C VAL A 884 6.58 52.27 -1.47
N SER A 885 7.23 51.27 -2.05
CA SER A 885 8.28 51.43 -3.04
C SER A 885 8.56 50.11 -3.73
N GLY A 886 9.16 50.18 -4.91
CA GLY A 886 9.75 49.06 -5.60
C GLY A 886 10.91 49.55 -6.44
N ASP A 887 11.71 48.65 -6.94
CA ASP A 887 12.84 48.94 -7.84
C ASP A 887 12.43 49.51 -9.22
N GLN A 888 11.12 49.67 -9.48
CA GLN A 888 10.52 50.21 -10.70
C GLN A 888 10.98 49.49 -11.97
N GLN A 889 11.24 48.19 -11.84
CA GLN A 889 11.51 47.37 -13.01
C GLN A 889 10.28 47.29 -13.92
N THR A 890 10.55 47.25 -15.22
CA THR A 890 9.55 47.04 -16.26
C THR A 890 10.03 45.88 -17.12
N GLY A 891 9.18 44.88 -17.33
CA GLY A 891 9.44 43.74 -18.19
C GLY A 891 8.32 43.53 -19.20
N THR A 892 8.58 42.73 -20.21
CA THR A 892 7.54 42.19 -21.09
C THR A 892 6.96 40.94 -20.43
N VAL A 893 5.65 40.69 -20.57
CA VAL A 893 5.03 39.46 -20.06
C VAL A 893 5.77 38.26 -20.65
N GLY A 894 6.23 37.34 -19.79
CA GLY A 894 7.02 36.17 -20.17
C GLY A 894 8.56 36.35 -20.16
N GLU A 895 9.09 37.53 -19.81
CA GLU A 895 10.55 37.74 -19.67
C GLU A 895 10.98 37.81 -18.19
N ILE A 896 12.03 37.05 -17.84
CA ILE A 896 12.69 37.13 -16.53
C ILE A 896 13.31 38.52 -16.37
N LEU A 897 12.98 39.21 -15.27
CA LEU A 897 13.55 40.50 -14.94
C LEU A 897 15.05 40.38 -14.65
N GLY A 898 15.83 41.37 -15.10
CA GLY A 898 17.30 41.33 -15.00
C GLY A 898 17.86 41.39 -13.56
N GLN A 899 17.02 41.55 -12.55
CA GLN A 899 17.33 41.45 -11.12
C GLN A 899 16.04 41.08 -10.35
N PRO A 900 16.11 40.39 -9.20
CA PRO A 900 14.92 40.01 -8.42
C PRO A 900 14.04 41.23 -8.09
N LEU A 901 12.73 41.10 -8.32
CA LEU A 901 11.77 42.16 -8.03
C LEU A 901 11.75 42.43 -6.52
N THR A 902 12.21 43.61 -6.13
CA THR A 902 12.13 44.04 -4.73
C THR A 902 11.00 45.03 -4.57
N VAL A 903 9.89 44.58 -3.98
CA VAL A 903 8.80 45.46 -3.55
C VAL A 903 8.81 45.60 -2.04
N ARG A 904 8.51 46.81 -1.57
CA ARG A 904 8.23 47.10 -0.18
C ARG A 904 6.76 47.44 -0.08
N ILE A 905 6.04 46.59 0.63
CA ILE A 905 4.65 46.82 1.01
C ILE A 905 4.60 47.25 2.47
N LEU A 906 3.62 48.08 2.82
CA LEU A 906 3.30 48.35 4.22
C LEU A 906 2.05 47.53 4.56
N ASP A 907 2.19 46.62 5.52
CA ASP A 907 1.07 46.17 6.33
C ASP A 907 1.07 46.99 7.64
N GLN A 908 -0.09 47.34 8.19
CA GLN A 908 -0.19 48.18 9.38
C GLN A 908 0.40 47.52 10.65
N ASN A 909 0.81 46.26 10.59
CA ASN A 909 1.48 45.57 11.69
C ASN A 909 3.01 45.79 11.76
N ARG A 910 3.67 46.38 10.74
CA ARG A 910 4.92 47.19 10.78
C ARG A 910 5.61 47.28 9.44
#